data_AF-A0A6N8GKX4-F1
#
_entry.id   AF-A0A6N8GKX4-F1
#
_cell.length_a   1.000
_cell.length_b   1.000
_cell.length_c   1.000
_cell.angle_alpha   90.00
_cell.angle_beta   90.00
_cell.angle_gamma   90.00
#
_symmetry.space_group_name_H-M   'P 1'
#
loop_
_entity.id
_entity.type
_entity.pdbx_description
1 polymer ?
#
loop_
_entity_poly.entity_id
_entity_poly.type
_entity_poly.pdbx_seq_one_letter_code
_entity_poly.pdbx_strand_id
1 'polypeptide(L)'
;MKRRPSTVLAGLLSATAVGAAPVAVGLAAAAPAAAAPPAVTLVGSLQDELGCSADWQPSCAETVLAPVGGGTYEGTFEVPAGTWEYKVALDGGWDESHPAENLPLVLEGPATVVFSFDDTTDAVSVRPAAVGGEEVTEQDRALAGDSLRAPVTSEQFYFVMADRFANGDPSNDTGGLEGDRLEHGFDPTDKAFYHGGDLQGIQEKLDYIEGLGTTAIWLTPSFKNRPVQGEEGAESAGYHGYWITDFTQIDPHLGSNEDMQQLVDAAHARGMKVYFDIITNHTADVIDYAEGTTDYVTKAEEPYRDAAGEPFDDARYAGSPEFPATDPATSFPYTPTFRSPEDAGVKVPEWLNDPNLYHNRGDSTWSGESVTYGDFVGLDDLFTERREVVDGMVDIYSAWAEMGIDGFRIDTVKHVNLEFWQEFSPRVLEAARARNEDFFMFGEVYDADPAYLSSFTTDGRLQAVIDFGFQARSLEFAKGGATTSLRDFYAADDHYTDTDSNAYQLPTFTGNHDMGRASWLLFDAGFRDEELRRRVELSNELMFLTRGQPVVYYGDEQGFVGSGGDQLARQDMFATQVPQYLQEPMIAAEPGAADRYGTDHPLYEQIAELSALRAAHPALADGAQLHRYSSDQDGVYAFSRIDADERREYVVVTNNSEQTRTVTVPTSSDNTQFTALYGTDGKDKRKSGKDARLDVEVAPLSTVVYRAGRALNPEQEAPQVRLQAPDLGADGRTELRADVPGRGFAQVSFAVRPAGTQEWTALGTDDNAPYRVFPDTADVADGTLLEYRAVLKDSSGNLSASSAWAVAGAGGAPADGGGTGPVVGEVQQPDAVSVPGTHNTEMGCDADWAPACEQAQLRLDPQDGIWKGTFDLPAGGHSYKVAVDRAWDENYGAGGALAGANIGYDAPGGPVTFYYDPATHWATTDADGPLLTASGTFQDELGCAADRTPDCLRPWLQDPDGDGTYAWSTTLIPAGEYTFRVVEDLGAGAAYGQDGAVDGAEVSLTVPEDGMVATIEYDAATHEIRTRTGAAEQPAAGPDLGTARAAWVGADLLAVPAGTVPAGTDPALLDWSLTWGPDGALALDAETVTGGRSVPVTVAELPAGVVAEHPELAGGTALRVDRRTARQAGEILAGQAVVSATDGTGRIVAATGVTDAR
;
A
#
# COMPACT_ATOMS: atom_id res chain seq x y z
N MET A 1 51.77 16.49 26.32
CA MET A 1 52.63 17.42 27.11
C MET A 1 54.11 17.17 26.80
N LYS A 2 54.85 18.22 26.41
CA LYS A 2 56.32 18.40 26.47
C LYS A 2 57.24 17.46 25.64
N ARG A 3 57.82 17.98 24.53
CA ARG A 3 59.25 18.37 24.38
C ARG A 3 59.72 18.43 22.89
N ARG A 4 60.39 19.52 22.51
CA ARG A 4 61.37 19.60 21.40
C ARG A 4 62.67 18.83 21.76
N PRO A 5 63.51 18.40 20.78
CA PRO A 5 64.70 19.19 20.31
C PRO A 5 65.01 19.01 18.77
N SER A 6 65.49 20.01 17.99
CA SER A 6 66.91 20.35 17.62
C SER A 6 67.83 19.15 17.31
N THR A 7 68.67 19.02 16.24
CA THR A 7 69.50 19.95 15.42
C THR A 7 70.24 19.18 14.28
N VAL A 8 70.46 19.81 13.11
CA VAL A 8 71.70 19.89 12.24
C VAL A 8 72.46 18.62 11.76
N LEU A 9 72.71 18.51 10.43
CA LEU A 9 74.07 18.45 9.83
C LEU A 9 74.08 18.65 8.29
N ALA A 10 75.14 19.29 7.79
CA ALA A 10 75.35 19.73 6.42
C ALA A 10 76.44 18.91 5.70
N GLY A 11 76.22 18.68 4.40
CA GLY A 11 77.16 18.81 3.27
C GLY A 11 78.47 18.01 3.19
N LEU A 12 78.73 17.41 2.02
CA LEU A 12 80.02 17.57 1.31
C LEU A 12 79.97 17.05 -0.14
N LEU A 13 80.55 17.87 -1.04
CA LEU A 13 80.76 17.66 -2.46
C LEU A 13 81.81 16.58 -2.78
N SER A 14 81.73 16.00 -3.98
CA SER A 14 82.90 15.56 -4.76
C SER A 14 82.58 15.56 -6.26
N ALA A 15 83.42 16.21 -7.06
CA ALA A 15 83.36 16.32 -8.52
C ALA A 15 84.55 15.57 -9.15
N THR A 16 84.37 14.95 -10.33
CA THR A 16 85.39 14.88 -11.42
C THR A 16 84.85 14.23 -12.72
N ALA A 17 84.67 15.09 -13.73
CA ALA A 17 85.08 15.07 -15.15
C ALA A 17 85.22 13.79 -16.03
N VAL A 18 84.44 13.81 -17.13
CA VAL A 18 84.75 13.74 -18.60
C VAL A 18 85.28 12.45 -19.27
N GLY A 19 84.52 11.99 -20.29
CA GLY A 19 85.01 11.20 -21.44
C GLY A 19 83.89 10.66 -22.37
N ALA A 20 83.83 11.15 -23.63
CA ALA A 20 82.82 10.93 -24.70
C ALA A 20 82.71 9.46 -25.22
N ALA A 21 81.70 8.95 -25.97
CA ALA A 21 80.74 9.45 -26.98
C ALA A 21 79.62 8.37 -27.23
N PRO A 22 78.78 8.40 -28.29
CA PRO A 22 77.51 9.12 -28.46
C PRO A 22 76.28 8.18 -28.69
N VAL A 23 75.07 8.49 -28.19
CA VAL A 23 73.81 7.92 -28.74
C VAL A 23 72.64 8.91 -28.56
N ALA A 24 71.89 9.09 -29.65
CA ALA A 24 70.64 9.81 -29.93
C ALA A 24 69.85 10.47 -28.77
N VAL A 25 69.61 11.79 -28.91
CA VAL A 25 68.56 12.51 -28.18
C VAL A 25 67.29 12.51 -29.03
N GLY A 26 66.26 11.81 -28.57
CA GLY A 26 64.88 12.07 -28.96
C GLY A 26 64.36 13.28 -28.20
N LEU A 27 63.65 14.17 -28.90
CA LEU A 27 62.90 15.27 -28.30
C LEU A 27 61.75 14.67 -27.47
N ALA A 28 61.88 14.67 -26.14
CA ALA A 28 60.73 14.50 -25.26
C ALA A 28 59.93 15.80 -25.27
N ALA A 29 58.73 15.75 -25.83
CA ALA A 29 57.74 16.81 -25.72
C ALA A 29 57.37 16.99 -24.23
N ALA A 30 57.26 18.25 -23.80
CA ALA A 30 56.68 18.57 -22.51
C ALA A 30 55.22 18.08 -22.48
N ALA A 31 54.82 17.45 -21.37
CA ALA A 31 53.41 17.14 -21.11
C ALA A 31 52.58 18.44 -21.18
N PRO A 32 51.39 18.42 -21.79
CA PRO A 32 50.51 19.57 -21.78
C PRO A 32 50.11 19.90 -20.34
N ALA A 33 50.01 21.19 -20.03
CA ALA A 33 49.45 21.65 -18.77
C ALA A 33 47.99 21.17 -18.66
N ALA A 34 47.60 20.69 -17.48
CA ALA A 34 46.21 20.39 -17.17
C ALA A 34 45.34 21.63 -17.46
N ALA A 35 44.20 21.42 -18.13
CA ALA A 35 43.22 22.47 -18.35
C ALA A 35 42.78 23.08 -17.01
N ALA A 36 42.54 24.40 -16.99
CA ALA A 36 41.97 25.04 -15.81
C ALA A 36 40.54 24.49 -15.61
N PRO A 37 40.09 24.28 -14.36
CA PRO A 37 38.72 23.86 -14.11
C PRO A 37 37.74 24.89 -14.69
N PRO A 38 36.61 24.45 -15.29
CA PRO A 38 35.61 25.33 -15.88
C PRO A 38 35.06 26.31 -14.85
N ALA A 39 34.72 27.53 -15.28
CA ALA A 39 34.10 28.52 -14.40
C ALA A 39 32.59 28.28 -14.36
N VAL A 40 32.09 27.75 -13.26
CA VAL A 40 30.67 27.40 -13.06
C VAL A 40 29.94 28.58 -12.42
N THR A 41 28.93 29.15 -13.09
CA THR A 41 28.20 30.34 -12.60
C THR A 41 26.71 30.05 -12.47
N LEU A 42 26.15 30.24 -11.28
CA LEU A 42 24.70 30.24 -11.06
C LEU A 42 24.09 31.46 -11.76
N VAL A 43 23.11 31.22 -12.62
CA VAL A 43 22.40 32.24 -13.40
C VAL A 43 20.89 32.08 -13.24
N GLY A 44 20.16 33.19 -13.22
CA GLY A 44 18.72 33.13 -12.97
C GLY A 44 18.09 34.49 -12.72
N SER A 45 16.79 34.48 -12.43
CA SER A 45 15.99 35.66 -12.04
C SER A 45 16.23 36.13 -10.59
N LEU A 46 17.14 35.48 -9.87
CA LEU A 46 17.54 35.84 -8.51
C LEU A 46 18.89 36.58 -8.42
N GLN A 47 19.61 36.72 -9.54
CA GLN A 47 21.02 37.14 -9.51
C GLN A 47 21.19 38.59 -9.05
N ASP A 48 20.28 39.50 -9.41
CA ASP A 48 20.36 40.89 -8.96
C ASP A 48 20.23 41.01 -7.43
N GLU A 49 19.36 40.22 -6.81
CA GLU A 49 19.22 40.09 -5.36
C GLU A 49 20.48 39.48 -4.71
N LEU A 50 21.20 38.60 -5.44
CA LEU A 50 22.48 38.03 -5.01
C LEU A 50 23.69 38.98 -5.20
N GLY A 51 23.47 40.20 -5.68
CA GLY A 51 24.52 41.22 -5.84
C GLY A 51 25.09 41.35 -7.25
N CYS A 52 24.55 40.64 -8.24
CA CYS A 52 24.85 40.88 -9.65
C CYS A 52 24.26 42.21 -10.14
N SER A 53 24.71 42.66 -11.31
CA SER A 53 24.24 43.94 -11.87
C SER A 53 22.89 43.86 -12.58
N ALA A 54 22.46 42.65 -12.94
CA ALA A 54 21.13 42.27 -13.43
C ALA A 54 21.03 40.73 -13.42
N ASP A 55 19.84 40.23 -13.73
CA ASP A 55 19.56 38.80 -13.91
C ASP A 55 20.14 38.20 -15.19
N TRP A 56 20.24 36.87 -15.21
CA TRP A 56 20.68 36.08 -16.36
C TRP A 56 22.05 36.51 -16.90
N GLN A 57 23.03 36.70 -16.01
CA GLN A 57 24.40 37.11 -16.29
C GLN A 57 25.41 35.95 -16.05
N PRO A 58 25.79 35.17 -17.08
CA PRO A 58 26.81 34.12 -16.96
C PRO A 58 28.18 34.61 -16.51
N SER A 59 28.46 35.90 -16.72
CA SER A 59 29.74 36.51 -16.34
C SER A 59 29.74 37.13 -14.94
N CYS A 60 28.66 36.95 -14.16
CA CYS A 60 28.58 37.52 -12.82
C CYS A 60 29.56 36.84 -11.86
N ALA A 61 30.50 37.60 -11.32
CA ALA A 61 31.50 37.08 -10.39
C ALA A 61 30.94 36.73 -9.00
N GLU A 62 29.83 37.36 -8.61
CA GLU A 62 29.23 37.18 -7.27
C GLU A 62 28.51 35.82 -7.13
N THR A 63 28.09 35.19 -8.24
CA THR A 63 27.37 33.90 -8.24
C THR A 63 28.18 32.75 -8.84
N VAL A 64 29.51 32.86 -8.86
CA VAL A 64 30.41 31.77 -9.26
C VAL A 64 30.45 30.71 -8.16
N LEU A 65 30.21 29.45 -8.54
CA LEU A 65 30.28 28.29 -7.65
C LEU A 65 31.73 27.82 -7.46
N ALA A 66 32.06 27.39 -6.25
CA ALA A 66 33.41 26.96 -5.88
C ALA A 66 33.53 25.43 -5.95
N PRO A 67 34.63 24.87 -6.49
CA PRO A 67 34.82 23.41 -6.53
C PRO A 67 35.00 22.83 -5.12
N VAL A 68 34.28 21.75 -4.80
CA VAL A 68 34.34 21.05 -3.50
C VAL A 68 34.99 19.66 -3.59
N GLY A 69 35.23 19.15 -4.81
CA GLY A 69 35.88 17.86 -5.08
C GLY A 69 34.95 16.89 -5.79
N GLY A 70 35.49 15.84 -6.41
CA GLY A 70 34.70 14.81 -7.09
C GLY A 70 34.03 15.21 -8.41
N GLY A 71 34.18 16.47 -8.85
CA GLY A 71 33.44 17.02 -9.99
C GLY A 71 32.35 18.04 -9.58
N THR A 72 32.11 18.16 -8.28
CA THR A 72 31.03 19.01 -7.76
C THR A 72 31.50 20.44 -7.43
N TYR A 73 30.64 21.41 -7.70
CA TYR A 73 30.79 22.85 -7.42
C TYR A 73 29.63 23.33 -6.55
N GLU A 74 29.89 24.14 -5.53
CA GLU A 74 28.87 24.65 -4.61
C GLU A 74 28.97 26.17 -4.38
N GLY A 75 27.84 26.81 -4.12
CA GLY A 75 27.75 28.21 -3.69
C GLY A 75 26.62 28.41 -2.70
N THR A 76 26.85 29.19 -1.65
CA THR A 76 25.87 29.46 -0.58
C THR A 76 25.41 30.91 -0.63
N PHE A 77 24.10 31.13 -0.67
CA PHE A 77 23.50 32.44 -0.88
C PHE A 77 22.31 32.67 0.05
N GLU A 78 22.08 33.93 0.43
CA GLU A 78 20.85 34.36 1.09
C GLU A 78 19.85 34.75 0.01
N VAL A 79 18.79 33.96 -0.19
CA VAL A 79 17.77 34.20 -1.21
C VAL A 79 16.50 34.74 -0.53
N PRO A 80 15.92 35.86 -1.00
CA PRO A 80 14.67 36.38 -0.46
C PRO A 80 13.48 35.44 -0.76
N ALA A 81 12.39 35.60 0.01
CA ALA A 81 11.12 34.99 -0.33
C ALA A 81 10.65 35.43 -1.73
N GLY A 82 10.17 34.49 -2.54
CA GLY A 82 9.75 34.73 -3.91
C GLY A 82 9.73 33.46 -4.76
N THR A 83 9.31 33.62 -6.01
CA THR A 83 9.39 32.60 -7.07
C THR A 83 10.51 33.00 -8.00
N TRP A 84 11.47 32.10 -8.18
CA TRP A 84 12.71 32.31 -8.90
C TRP A 84 12.88 31.23 -9.96
N GLU A 85 13.72 31.51 -10.95
CA GLU A 85 14.17 30.57 -11.96
C GLU A 85 15.69 30.60 -11.99
N TYR A 86 16.32 29.43 -12.10
CA TYR A 86 17.78 29.32 -12.09
C TYR A 86 18.31 28.18 -12.95
N LYS A 87 19.59 28.26 -13.29
CA LYS A 87 20.40 27.20 -13.88
C LYS A 87 21.88 27.55 -13.76
N VAL A 88 22.75 26.75 -14.35
CA VAL A 88 24.19 26.96 -14.34
C VAL A 88 24.70 27.25 -15.74
N ALA A 89 25.63 28.20 -15.86
CA ALA A 89 26.32 28.52 -17.10
C ALA A 89 27.83 28.30 -16.93
N LEU A 90 28.46 27.66 -17.93
CA LEU A 90 29.88 27.35 -17.90
C LEU A 90 30.72 28.39 -18.64
N ASP A 91 31.93 28.61 -18.15
CA ASP A 91 32.98 29.45 -18.72
C ASP A 91 32.59 30.90 -19.01
N GLY A 92 31.59 31.41 -18.27
CA GLY A 92 31.17 32.81 -18.32
C GLY A 92 30.34 33.19 -19.55
N GLY A 93 29.81 32.19 -20.28
CA GLY A 93 28.99 32.37 -21.48
C GLY A 93 27.77 31.45 -21.50
N TRP A 94 26.98 31.52 -22.58
CA TRP A 94 25.81 30.66 -22.81
C TRP A 94 26.10 29.50 -23.78
N ASP A 95 27.38 29.28 -24.10
CA ASP A 95 27.77 28.21 -25.02
C ASP A 95 27.47 26.82 -24.43
N GLU A 96 27.46 26.72 -23.10
CA GLU A 96 27.10 25.54 -22.33
C GLU A 96 26.39 25.96 -21.04
N SER A 97 25.20 25.41 -20.80
CA SER A 97 24.40 25.68 -19.61
C SER A 97 23.51 24.49 -19.27
N HIS A 98 23.33 24.24 -17.99
CA HIS A 98 22.65 23.07 -17.46
C HIS A 98 21.65 23.44 -16.36
N PRO A 99 20.43 22.86 -16.35
CA PRO A 99 19.83 22.14 -17.47
C PRO A 99 19.48 23.09 -18.63
N ALA A 100 18.97 22.53 -19.74
CA ALA A 100 18.56 23.32 -20.90
C ALA A 100 17.43 24.30 -20.54
N GLU A 101 16.41 23.78 -19.85
CA GLU A 101 15.31 24.55 -19.27
C GLU A 101 15.70 25.19 -17.94
N ASN A 102 14.92 26.16 -17.48
CA ASN A 102 15.16 26.82 -16.20
C ASN A 102 14.50 26.03 -15.07
N LEU A 103 15.22 25.82 -13.97
CA LEU A 103 14.67 25.19 -12.78
C LEU A 103 13.89 26.22 -11.95
N PRO A 104 12.67 25.92 -11.50
CA PRO A 104 11.93 26.77 -10.57
C PRO A 104 12.50 26.67 -9.16
N LEU A 105 12.39 27.75 -8.39
CA LEU A 105 12.64 27.79 -6.95
C LEU A 105 11.61 28.70 -6.29
N VAL A 106 10.80 28.14 -5.39
CA VAL A 106 9.83 28.88 -4.58
C VAL A 106 10.28 28.87 -3.13
N LEU A 107 10.40 30.06 -2.54
CA LEU A 107 10.70 30.27 -1.13
C LEU A 107 9.61 31.14 -0.50
N GLU A 108 8.94 30.64 0.53
CA GLU A 108 7.92 31.41 1.26
C GLU A 108 8.52 32.37 2.31
N GLY A 109 9.76 32.10 2.73
CA GLY A 109 10.55 32.96 3.62
C GLY A 109 11.97 33.17 3.09
N PRO A 110 12.67 34.24 3.52
CA PRO A 110 14.08 34.39 3.19
C PRO A 110 14.89 33.21 3.77
N ALA A 111 15.71 32.58 2.94
CA ALA A 111 16.46 31.38 3.31
C ALA A 111 17.91 31.43 2.81
N THR A 112 18.83 30.93 3.63
CA THR A 112 20.18 30.61 3.17
C THR A 112 20.14 29.27 2.44
N VAL A 113 20.46 29.26 1.15
CA VAL A 113 20.42 28.08 0.29
C VAL A 113 21.80 27.78 -0.30
N VAL A 114 22.07 26.51 -0.56
CA VAL A 114 23.26 26.04 -1.28
C VAL A 114 22.81 25.54 -2.64
N PHE A 115 23.42 26.08 -3.69
CA PHE A 115 23.29 25.56 -5.04
C PHE A 115 24.52 24.71 -5.35
N SER A 116 24.31 23.55 -5.95
CA SER A 116 25.33 22.61 -6.39
C SER A 116 25.22 22.32 -7.87
N PHE A 117 26.36 22.03 -8.49
CA PHE A 117 26.47 21.52 -9.86
C PHE A 117 27.47 20.36 -9.87
N ASP A 118 27.10 19.23 -10.44
CA ASP A 118 27.99 18.09 -10.66
C ASP A 118 28.44 18.04 -12.14
N ASP A 119 29.74 18.19 -12.39
CA ASP A 119 30.28 18.23 -13.75
C ASP A 119 30.36 16.86 -14.46
N THR A 120 30.02 15.77 -13.75
CA THR A 120 30.02 14.41 -14.30
C THR A 120 28.61 14.02 -14.74
N THR A 121 27.58 14.45 -14.01
CA THR A 121 26.18 14.15 -14.33
C THR A 121 25.42 15.33 -14.93
N ASP A 122 26.03 16.52 -14.99
CA ASP A 122 25.41 17.80 -15.34
C ASP A 122 24.24 18.21 -14.41
N ALA A 123 24.10 17.53 -13.27
CA ALA A 123 23.01 17.77 -12.33
C ALA A 123 23.18 19.09 -11.58
N VAL A 124 22.11 19.89 -11.55
CA VAL A 124 22.00 21.10 -10.72
C VAL A 124 21.03 20.80 -9.58
N SER A 125 21.41 21.16 -8.35
CA SER A 125 20.53 20.98 -7.19
C SER A 125 20.57 22.18 -6.25
N VAL A 126 19.51 22.33 -5.46
CA VAL A 126 19.37 23.37 -4.44
C VAL A 126 18.94 22.74 -3.12
N ARG A 127 19.53 23.20 -2.02
CA ARG A 127 19.19 22.74 -0.67
C ARG A 127 19.25 23.85 0.37
N PRO A 128 18.59 23.70 1.54
CA PRO A 128 18.82 24.61 2.65
C PRO A 128 20.28 24.50 3.13
N ALA A 129 20.90 25.63 3.48
CA ALA A 129 22.27 25.64 4.00
C ALA A 129 22.37 25.04 5.42
N ALA A 130 21.27 25.12 6.18
CA ALA A 130 21.10 24.42 7.44
C ALA A 130 19.76 23.68 7.40
N VAL A 131 19.82 22.37 7.56
CA VAL A 131 18.67 21.51 7.82
C VAL A 131 18.70 21.20 9.33
N GLY A 132 17.55 21.12 9.99
CA GLY A 132 17.48 20.82 11.43
C GLY A 132 18.36 19.62 11.82
N GLY A 133 19.34 19.83 12.71
CA GLY A 133 20.24 18.75 13.13
C GLY A 133 19.58 17.69 14.01
N GLU A 134 20.36 16.72 14.46
CA GLU A 134 19.93 15.65 15.40
C GLU A 134 19.59 16.17 16.82
N GLU A 135 19.86 17.46 17.09
CA GLU A 135 19.53 18.08 18.38
C GLU A 135 18.02 18.29 18.55
N VAL A 136 17.48 17.82 19.68
CA VAL A 136 16.07 18.01 20.05
C VAL A 136 15.84 19.42 20.58
N THR A 137 14.93 20.14 19.95
CA THR A 137 14.51 21.51 20.27
C THR A 137 13.21 21.56 21.08
N GLU A 138 12.78 22.76 21.49
CA GLU A 138 11.47 22.94 22.15
C GLU A 138 10.30 22.73 21.18
N GLN A 139 10.47 23.07 19.89
CA GLN A 139 9.47 22.79 18.86
C GLN A 139 9.29 21.28 18.67
N ASP A 140 10.38 20.50 18.70
CA ASP A 140 10.30 19.04 18.63
C ASP A 140 9.53 18.45 19.82
N ARG A 141 9.68 19.02 21.02
CA ARG A 141 8.89 18.60 22.20
C ARG A 141 7.40 18.87 22.04
N ALA A 142 7.04 19.92 21.31
CA ALA A 142 5.64 20.23 20.99
C ALA A 142 5.10 19.31 19.89
N LEU A 143 5.95 18.91 18.93
CA LEU A 143 5.61 17.98 17.85
C LEU A 143 5.49 16.52 18.31
N ALA A 144 6.22 16.12 19.36
CA ALA A 144 6.23 14.75 19.89
C ALA A 144 4.89 14.34 20.53
N GLY A 145 3.89 14.09 19.66
CA GLY A 145 2.53 13.68 19.99
C GLY A 145 2.42 12.19 20.23
N ASP A 146 1.24 11.76 20.66
CA ASP A 146 0.84 10.35 20.57
C ASP A 146 0.12 10.12 19.23
N SER A 147 0.20 8.91 18.69
CA SER A 147 -0.60 8.51 17.54
C SER A 147 -2.08 8.73 17.83
N LEU A 148 -2.84 9.17 16.83
CA LEU A 148 -4.22 9.59 17.01
C LEU A 148 -5.10 8.42 17.51
N ARG A 149 -5.72 8.59 18.67
CA ARG A 149 -6.74 7.69 19.23
C ARG A 149 -7.94 8.52 19.66
N ALA A 150 -8.88 8.71 18.73
CA ALA A 150 -10.15 9.37 19.05
C ALA A 150 -10.96 8.52 20.05
N PRO A 151 -11.81 9.11 20.91
CA PRO A 151 -12.59 8.35 21.90
C PRO A 151 -13.41 7.18 21.33
N VAL A 152 -13.75 7.23 20.05
CA VAL A 152 -14.53 6.21 19.33
C VAL A 152 -13.74 4.98 18.89
N THR A 153 -12.40 4.96 18.94
CA THR A 153 -11.59 3.81 18.48
C THR A 153 -11.75 2.54 19.33
N SER A 154 -12.51 2.61 20.44
CA SER A 154 -12.75 1.49 21.35
C SER A 154 -14.15 0.89 21.25
N GLU A 155 -15.00 1.41 20.35
CA GLU A 155 -16.38 0.94 20.19
C GLU A 155 -16.47 -0.48 19.60
N GLN A 156 -17.60 -1.13 19.90
CA GLN A 156 -17.99 -2.44 19.38
C GLN A 156 -19.42 -2.34 18.88
N PHE A 157 -19.61 -2.45 17.57
CA PHE A 157 -20.89 -2.29 16.91
C PHE A 157 -21.65 -3.61 16.82
N TYR A 158 -22.97 -3.51 16.99
CA TYR A 158 -23.91 -4.53 16.56
C TYR A 158 -24.77 -3.94 15.44
N PHE A 159 -24.58 -4.46 14.22
CA PHE A 159 -25.25 -3.96 13.02
C PHE A 159 -26.59 -4.69 12.83
N VAL A 160 -27.68 -3.94 12.94
CA VAL A 160 -29.06 -4.43 13.03
C VAL A 160 -29.90 -3.92 11.88
N MET A 161 -30.58 -4.84 11.20
CA MET A 161 -31.68 -4.52 10.29
C MET A 161 -32.99 -4.55 11.06
N ALA A 162 -33.64 -3.39 11.22
CA ALA A 162 -34.80 -3.25 12.09
C ALA A 162 -35.94 -4.22 11.73
N ASP A 163 -36.33 -4.29 10.45
CA ASP A 163 -37.40 -5.16 9.94
C ASP A 163 -37.18 -6.65 10.21
N ARG A 164 -35.92 -7.08 10.38
CA ARG A 164 -35.55 -8.48 10.55
C ARG A 164 -35.19 -8.84 11.97
N PHE A 165 -35.17 -7.86 12.89
CA PHE A 165 -34.64 -8.08 14.22
C PHE A 165 -35.68 -8.54 15.23
N ALA A 166 -36.78 -7.79 15.44
CA ALA A 166 -37.84 -8.16 16.38
C ALA A 166 -39.10 -7.33 16.14
N ASN A 167 -40.27 -7.97 16.08
CA ASN A 167 -41.57 -7.29 15.95
C ASN A 167 -42.14 -7.02 17.36
N GLY A 168 -42.12 -5.76 17.79
CA GLY A 168 -42.62 -5.30 19.09
C GLY A 168 -44.04 -4.72 19.03
N ASP A 169 -44.45 -4.17 17.88
CA ASP A 169 -45.78 -3.62 17.63
C ASP A 169 -46.36 -4.07 16.28
N PRO A 170 -47.07 -5.22 16.23
CA PRO A 170 -47.71 -5.69 15.01
C PRO A 170 -48.78 -4.75 14.42
N SER A 171 -49.14 -3.67 15.12
CA SER A 171 -50.10 -2.69 14.59
C SER A 171 -49.49 -1.76 13.54
N ASN A 172 -48.15 -1.69 13.47
CA ASN A 172 -47.41 -0.89 12.48
C ASN A 172 -46.93 -1.70 11.27
N ASP A 173 -47.09 -3.04 11.25
CA ASP A 173 -46.62 -3.96 10.19
C ASP A 173 -46.92 -3.51 8.75
N THR A 174 -47.98 -2.72 8.53
CA THR A 174 -48.42 -2.23 7.20
C THR A 174 -48.10 -0.76 6.95
N GLY A 175 -47.35 -0.10 7.85
CA GLY A 175 -47.03 1.32 7.78
C GLY A 175 -48.25 2.25 7.85
N GLY A 176 -49.41 1.72 8.29
CA GLY A 176 -50.69 2.42 8.24
C GLY A 176 -51.26 2.59 6.82
N LEU A 177 -50.73 1.88 5.83
CA LEU A 177 -51.17 1.89 4.44
C LEU A 177 -52.31 0.89 4.25
N GLU A 178 -53.35 1.31 3.51
CA GLU A 178 -54.42 0.41 3.08
C GLU A 178 -54.02 -0.30 1.78
N GLY A 179 -54.54 -1.51 1.55
CA GLY A 179 -54.34 -2.20 0.28
C GLY A 179 -53.92 -3.66 0.42
N ASP A 180 -53.34 -4.21 -0.63
CA ASP A 180 -52.63 -5.49 -0.63
C ASP A 180 -51.10 -5.31 -0.47
N ARG A 181 -50.36 -6.42 -0.45
CA ARG A 181 -48.91 -6.43 -0.20
C ARG A 181 -48.11 -5.55 -1.17
N LEU A 182 -48.58 -5.31 -2.39
CA LEU A 182 -47.89 -4.45 -3.34
C LEU A 182 -48.15 -2.95 -3.07
N GLU A 183 -49.18 -2.64 -2.28
CA GLU A 183 -49.51 -1.28 -1.85
C GLU A 183 -48.84 -0.94 -0.51
N HIS A 184 -48.87 -1.89 0.44
CA HIS A 184 -48.34 -1.67 1.80
C HIS A 184 -47.01 -2.39 2.11
N GLY A 185 -46.41 -3.14 1.18
CA GLY A 185 -45.06 -3.71 1.34
C GLY A 185 -44.87 -4.86 2.33
N PHE A 186 -45.89 -5.30 3.07
CA PHE A 186 -45.75 -6.34 4.11
C PHE A 186 -46.17 -7.73 3.63
N ASP A 187 -45.24 -8.68 3.71
CA ASP A 187 -45.50 -10.10 3.56
C ASP A 187 -44.38 -10.90 4.25
N PRO A 188 -44.61 -11.42 5.48
CA PRO A 188 -43.57 -12.11 6.25
C PRO A 188 -43.16 -13.46 5.64
N THR A 189 -43.83 -13.91 4.57
CA THR A 189 -43.49 -15.16 3.87
C THR A 189 -42.54 -14.94 2.70
N ASP A 190 -42.23 -13.69 2.37
CA ASP A 190 -41.43 -13.31 1.21
C ASP A 190 -40.26 -12.40 1.60
N LYS A 191 -39.04 -12.89 1.43
CA LYS A 191 -37.79 -12.20 1.79
C LYS A 191 -37.59 -10.82 1.15
N ALA A 192 -38.32 -10.51 0.08
CA ALA A 192 -38.30 -9.22 -0.58
C ALA A 192 -39.22 -8.18 0.09
N PHE A 193 -39.99 -8.54 1.13
CA PHE A 193 -41.02 -7.69 1.73
C PHE A 193 -40.71 -7.38 3.20
N TYR A 194 -41.45 -6.44 3.80
CA TYR A 194 -41.40 -6.19 5.24
C TYR A 194 -41.92 -7.43 5.99
N HIS A 195 -41.24 -7.79 7.07
CA HIS A 195 -41.58 -8.89 7.97
C HIS A 195 -42.09 -8.42 9.34
N GLY A 196 -41.99 -7.12 9.63
CA GLY A 196 -42.61 -6.45 10.77
C GLY A 196 -41.68 -6.20 11.94
N GLY A 197 -40.36 -6.36 11.79
CA GLY A 197 -39.44 -5.92 12.82
C GLY A 197 -39.42 -4.40 12.97
N ASP A 198 -39.29 -3.89 14.20
CA ASP A 198 -39.51 -2.47 14.49
C ASP A 198 -38.64 -1.96 15.64
N LEU A 199 -38.68 -0.64 15.88
CA LEU A 199 -37.87 0.03 16.91
C LEU A 199 -38.25 -0.41 18.33
N GLN A 200 -39.53 -0.72 18.58
CA GLN A 200 -39.97 -1.23 19.88
C GLN A 200 -39.37 -2.62 20.15
N GLY A 201 -39.34 -3.49 19.15
CA GLY A 201 -38.73 -4.80 19.24
C GLY A 201 -37.24 -4.72 19.53
N ILE A 202 -36.50 -3.81 18.88
CA ILE A 202 -35.09 -3.55 19.22
C ILE A 202 -34.97 -3.09 20.68
N GLN A 203 -35.80 -2.14 21.12
CA GLN A 203 -35.81 -1.64 22.49
C GLN A 203 -36.06 -2.75 23.52
N GLU A 204 -36.96 -3.70 23.23
CA GLU A 204 -37.24 -4.87 24.07
C GLU A 204 -36.09 -5.88 24.14
N LYS A 205 -35.15 -5.82 23.19
CA LYS A 205 -33.98 -6.71 23.08
C LYS A 205 -32.66 -6.06 23.48
N LEU A 206 -32.67 -4.84 24.02
CA LEU A 206 -31.44 -4.17 24.48
C LEU A 206 -30.65 -4.99 25.52
N ASP A 207 -31.31 -5.76 26.39
CA ASP A 207 -30.62 -6.60 27.37
C ASP A 207 -29.86 -7.78 26.69
N TYR A 208 -30.32 -8.25 25.52
CA TYR A 208 -29.62 -9.24 24.71
C TYR A 208 -28.39 -8.62 24.03
N ILE A 209 -28.53 -7.42 23.47
CA ILE A 209 -27.42 -6.70 22.84
C ILE A 209 -26.36 -6.31 23.88
N GLU A 210 -26.77 -5.77 25.04
CA GLU A 210 -25.87 -5.47 26.17
C GLU A 210 -25.13 -6.74 26.65
N GLY A 211 -25.80 -7.89 26.62
CA GLY A 211 -25.23 -9.17 27.00
C GLY A 211 -24.10 -9.67 26.09
N LEU A 212 -23.99 -9.18 24.84
CA LEU A 212 -22.84 -9.42 23.96
C LEU A 212 -21.62 -8.57 24.34
N GLY A 213 -21.80 -7.56 25.21
CA GLY A 213 -20.77 -6.57 25.52
C GLY A 213 -20.62 -5.46 24.48
N THR A 214 -21.59 -5.32 23.57
CA THR A 214 -21.69 -4.26 22.57
C THR A 214 -21.77 -2.88 23.22
N THR A 215 -21.14 -1.88 22.58
CA THR A 215 -21.15 -0.48 23.03
C THR A 215 -21.82 0.46 22.03
N ALA A 216 -22.10 0.00 20.80
CA ALA A 216 -22.80 0.77 19.79
C ALA A 216 -23.78 -0.09 18.97
N ILE A 217 -24.95 0.45 18.66
CA ILE A 217 -25.91 -0.15 17.74
C ILE A 217 -25.86 0.64 16.44
N TRP A 218 -25.61 -0.02 15.31
CA TRP A 218 -25.76 0.55 13.98
C TRP A 218 -27.06 0.02 13.38
N LEU A 219 -27.98 0.92 13.03
CA LEU A 219 -29.24 0.58 12.37
C LEU A 219 -29.13 0.82 10.87
N THR A 220 -29.66 -0.09 10.06
CA THR A 220 -29.98 0.19 8.64
C THR A 220 -30.85 1.45 8.52
N PRO A 221 -30.94 2.09 7.34
CA PRO A 221 -31.63 3.35 7.22
C PRO A 221 -33.09 3.22 7.70
N SER A 222 -33.49 4.10 8.59
CA SER A 222 -34.79 4.01 9.27
C SER A 222 -35.79 5.07 8.81
N PHE A 223 -35.44 5.85 7.79
CA PHE A 223 -36.27 6.92 7.24
C PHE A 223 -37.45 6.35 6.44
N LYS A 224 -38.49 7.15 6.22
CA LYS A 224 -39.65 6.68 5.46
C LYS A 224 -39.32 6.39 4.00
N ASN A 225 -39.65 5.17 3.59
CA ASN A 225 -39.33 4.59 2.30
C ASN A 225 -40.51 4.57 1.34
N ARG A 226 -40.21 4.37 0.05
CA ARG A 226 -41.18 3.89 -0.94
C ARG A 226 -41.57 2.46 -0.55
N PRO A 227 -42.87 2.17 -0.30
CA PRO A 227 -43.27 0.87 0.24
C PRO A 227 -42.89 -0.29 -0.67
N VAL A 228 -43.10 -0.15 -2.00
CA VAL A 228 -42.79 -1.15 -3.02
C VAL A 228 -42.33 -0.47 -4.31
N GLN A 229 -41.29 -1.01 -4.95
CA GLN A 229 -40.85 -0.68 -6.31
C GLN A 229 -40.27 -1.93 -7.01
N GLY A 230 -39.99 -1.81 -8.30
CA GLY A 230 -39.53 -2.89 -9.18
C GLY A 230 -40.50 -3.19 -10.33
N GLU A 231 -39.99 -3.85 -11.36
CA GLU A 231 -40.80 -4.27 -12.51
C GLU A 231 -41.80 -5.38 -12.15
N GLU A 232 -42.79 -5.62 -13.01
CA GLU A 232 -43.78 -6.68 -12.82
C GLU A 232 -43.11 -8.05 -12.69
N GLY A 233 -43.30 -8.71 -11.55
CA GLY A 233 -42.67 -9.99 -11.19
C GLY A 233 -41.30 -9.89 -10.51
N ALA A 234 -40.77 -8.69 -10.33
CA ALA A 234 -39.54 -8.39 -9.59
C ALA A 234 -39.78 -7.36 -8.47
N GLU A 235 -41.04 -7.18 -8.04
CA GLU A 235 -41.40 -6.23 -7.00
C GLU A 235 -40.75 -6.59 -5.66
N SER A 236 -40.18 -5.59 -5.00
CA SER A 236 -39.59 -5.69 -3.66
C SER A 236 -40.06 -4.49 -2.83
N ALA A 237 -40.07 -4.65 -1.50
CA ALA A 237 -40.43 -3.61 -0.55
C ALA A 237 -39.21 -2.87 0.00
N GLY A 238 -39.41 -1.63 0.45
CA GLY A 238 -38.36 -0.78 1.03
C GLY A 238 -37.90 -1.18 2.45
N TYR A 239 -38.04 -2.45 2.83
CA TYR A 239 -37.76 -2.96 4.19
C TYR A 239 -36.31 -2.74 4.65
N HIS A 240 -35.40 -2.62 3.69
CA HIS A 240 -33.98 -2.41 3.93
C HIS A 240 -33.63 -0.94 4.20
N GLY A 241 -34.50 0.02 3.85
CA GLY A 241 -34.36 1.44 4.22
C GLY A 241 -33.81 2.38 3.14
N TYR A 242 -33.27 1.86 2.03
CA TYR A 242 -32.50 2.63 1.03
C TYR A 242 -33.32 3.36 -0.05
N TRP A 243 -34.65 3.28 -0.02
CA TRP A 243 -35.56 3.93 -0.98
C TRP A 243 -36.30 5.10 -0.36
N ILE A 244 -35.55 6.09 0.13
CA ILE A 244 -36.10 7.15 0.96
C ILE A 244 -37.02 8.06 0.15
N THR A 245 -38.22 8.30 0.68
CA THR A 245 -39.15 9.34 0.21
C THR A 245 -39.29 10.47 1.22
N ASP A 246 -39.04 10.26 2.52
CA ASP A 246 -39.05 11.35 3.48
C ASP A 246 -37.90 11.21 4.48
N PHE A 247 -36.91 12.08 4.31
CA PHE A 247 -35.71 12.14 5.14
C PHE A 247 -35.96 12.75 6.52
N THR A 248 -37.16 13.23 6.84
CA THR A 248 -37.46 13.96 8.08
C THR A 248 -38.23 13.13 9.12
N GLN A 249 -38.64 11.92 8.75
CA GLN A 249 -39.35 11.01 9.64
C GLN A 249 -38.90 9.56 9.51
N ILE A 250 -39.04 8.83 10.62
CA ILE A 250 -38.90 7.38 10.66
C ILE A 250 -40.00 6.71 9.83
N ASP A 251 -39.66 5.59 9.20
CA ASP A 251 -40.62 4.79 8.45
C ASP A 251 -41.76 4.30 9.36
N PRO A 252 -43.03 4.55 8.98
CA PRO A 252 -44.18 4.08 9.75
C PRO A 252 -44.26 2.56 9.96
N HIS A 253 -43.58 1.74 9.14
CA HIS A 253 -43.45 0.30 9.38
C HIS A 253 -42.53 -0.02 10.56
N LEU A 254 -41.59 0.86 10.89
CA LEU A 254 -40.62 0.70 11.98
C LEU A 254 -41.03 1.44 13.26
N GLY A 255 -41.86 2.48 13.15
CA GLY A 255 -42.34 3.28 14.28
C GLY A 255 -42.43 4.77 13.97
N SER A 256 -42.14 5.61 14.96
CA SER A 256 -42.14 7.07 14.84
C SER A 256 -40.83 7.71 15.33
N ASN A 257 -40.65 9.00 15.07
CA ASN A 257 -39.51 9.75 15.63
C ASN A 257 -39.48 9.73 17.18
N GLU A 258 -40.65 9.62 17.83
CA GLU A 258 -40.74 9.50 19.29
C GLU A 258 -40.25 8.11 19.76
N ASP A 259 -40.54 7.06 19.01
CA ASP A 259 -40.05 5.71 19.33
C ASP A 259 -38.53 5.60 19.12
N MET A 260 -38.02 6.27 18.10
CA MET A 260 -36.58 6.41 17.90
C MET A 260 -35.90 7.14 19.06
N GLN A 261 -36.45 8.28 19.51
CA GLN A 261 -35.91 8.97 20.69
C GLN A 261 -35.94 8.06 21.93
N GLN A 262 -37.01 7.28 22.12
CA GLN A 262 -37.10 6.34 23.24
C GLN A 262 -36.05 5.22 23.15
N LEU A 263 -35.76 4.71 21.95
CA LEU A 263 -34.70 3.74 21.72
C LEU A 263 -33.33 4.32 22.07
N VAL A 264 -33.02 5.52 21.56
CA VAL A 264 -31.79 6.26 21.86
C VAL A 264 -31.62 6.46 23.38
N ASP A 265 -32.64 7.00 24.04
CA ASP A 265 -32.62 7.23 25.49
C ASP A 265 -32.40 5.91 26.27
N ALA A 266 -33.01 4.80 25.82
CA ALA A 266 -32.88 3.49 26.44
C ALA A 266 -31.51 2.83 26.20
N ALA A 267 -30.89 3.05 25.04
CA ALA A 267 -29.53 2.61 24.73
C ALA A 267 -28.51 3.42 25.53
N HIS A 268 -28.64 4.76 25.55
CA HIS A 268 -27.78 5.66 26.34
C HIS A 268 -27.83 5.33 27.84
N ALA A 269 -28.99 4.97 28.37
CA ALA A 269 -29.14 4.54 29.76
C ALA A 269 -28.33 3.28 30.12
N ARG A 270 -27.92 2.51 29.10
CA ARG A 270 -27.04 1.31 29.20
C ARG A 270 -25.60 1.60 28.78
N GLY A 271 -25.28 2.84 28.42
CA GLY A 271 -23.96 3.20 27.89
C GLY A 271 -23.72 2.73 26.45
N MET A 272 -24.78 2.40 25.70
CA MET A 272 -24.68 2.06 24.28
C MET A 272 -25.02 3.27 23.41
N LYS A 273 -24.22 3.51 22.37
CA LYS A 273 -24.46 4.53 21.33
C LYS A 273 -25.41 4.00 20.25
N VAL A 274 -26.06 4.89 19.50
CA VAL A 274 -26.94 4.57 18.36
C VAL A 274 -26.48 5.35 17.12
N TYR A 275 -26.22 4.61 16.05
CA TYR A 275 -25.75 5.10 14.76
C TYR A 275 -26.81 4.86 13.69
N PHE A 276 -26.99 5.85 12.81
CA PHE A 276 -27.84 5.71 11.64
C PHE A 276 -27.02 5.41 10.41
N ASP A 277 -27.51 4.49 9.60
CA ASP A 277 -27.18 4.47 8.19
C ASP A 277 -27.87 5.65 7.47
N ILE A 278 -27.12 6.39 6.67
CA ILE A 278 -27.57 7.58 5.94
C ILE A 278 -27.22 7.51 4.46
N ILE A 279 -28.03 8.16 3.62
CA ILE A 279 -27.89 8.14 2.17
C ILE A 279 -27.77 9.58 1.65
N THR A 280 -26.70 9.86 0.93
CA THR A 280 -26.49 11.16 0.27
C THR A 280 -26.51 11.07 -1.25
N ASN A 281 -26.30 9.86 -1.79
CA ASN A 281 -26.22 9.57 -3.21
C ASN A 281 -27.57 9.68 -3.92
N HIS A 282 -28.60 9.00 -3.41
CA HIS A 282 -29.84 8.78 -4.13
C HIS A 282 -31.09 8.93 -3.26
N THR A 283 -32.25 8.90 -3.93
CA THR A 283 -33.57 8.78 -3.31
C THR A 283 -34.32 7.55 -3.84
N ALA A 284 -35.57 7.33 -3.44
CA ALA A 284 -36.42 6.34 -4.09
C ALA A 284 -36.51 6.55 -5.61
N ASP A 285 -36.63 5.45 -6.35
CA ASP A 285 -36.85 5.45 -7.81
C ASP A 285 -38.27 5.97 -8.12
N VAL A 286 -38.36 7.25 -8.47
CA VAL A 286 -39.63 7.91 -8.84
C VAL A 286 -39.52 8.71 -10.14
N ILE A 287 -38.28 8.99 -10.59
CA ILE A 287 -37.98 9.66 -11.85
C ILE A 287 -37.81 8.60 -12.95
N ASP A 288 -38.26 8.91 -14.15
CA ASP A 288 -38.16 8.07 -15.34
C ASP A 288 -37.82 8.94 -16.55
N TYR A 289 -37.42 8.35 -17.68
CA TYR A 289 -36.96 9.09 -18.85
C TYR A 289 -37.96 9.02 -20.00
N ALA A 290 -38.31 10.17 -20.59
CA ALA A 290 -39.26 10.25 -21.70
C ALA A 290 -38.81 9.45 -22.94
N GLU A 291 -37.51 9.24 -23.07
CA GLU A 291 -36.83 8.49 -24.12
C GLU A 291 -37.08 6.98 -24.02
N GLY A 292 -37.46 6.47 -22.83
CA GLY A 292 -37.79 5.06 -22.60
C GLY A 292 -36.57 4.12 -22.62
N THR A 293 -35.39 4.64 -22.27
CA THR A 293 -34.15 3.89 -22.04
C THR A 293 -33.44 4.45 -20.81
N THR A 294 -32.66 3.60 -20.14
CA THR A 294 -31.89 3.95 -18.95
C THR A 294 -30.38 3.73 -19.15
N ASP A 295 -29.92 3.41 -20.36
CA ASP A 295 -28.48 3.25 -20.63
C ASP A 295 -27.71 4.54 -20.29
N TYR A 296 -26.56 4.43 -19.62
CA TYR A 296 -25.71 5.59 -19.32
C TYR A 296 -25.27 6.33 -20.59
N VAL A 297 -25.36 7.67 -20.56
CA VAL A 297 -24.83 8.54 -21.62
C VAL A 297 -23.62 9.30 -21.11
N THR A 298 -22.48 9.20 -21.80
CA THR A 298 -21.23 9.84 -21.35
C THR A 298 -21.21 11.36 -21.54
N LYS A 299 -20.50 12.12 -20.70
CA LYS A 299 -20.33 13.58 -20.82
C LYS A 299 -19.66 13.98 -22.14
N ALA A 300 -18.84 13.10 -22.70
CA ALA A 300 -18.23 13.27 -24.01
C ALA A 300 -19.24 13.18 -25.16
N GLU A 301 -20.25 12.32 -25.05
CA GLU A 301 -21.32 12.17 -26.05
C GLU A 301 -22.34 13.31 -25.94
N GLU A 302 -22.86 13.55 -24.73
CA GLU A 302 -23.83 14.62 -24.46
C GLU A 302 -23.43 15.39 -23.19
N PRO A 303 -22.73 16.54 -23.31
CA PRO A 303 -22.39 17.36 -22.15
C PRO A 303 -23.64 18.02 -21.56
N TYR A 304 -23.59 18.38 -20.28
CA TYR A 304 -24.63 19.20 -19.68
C TYR A 304 -24.74 20.56 -20.38
N ARG A 305 -25.96 21.09 -20.43
CA ARG A 305 -26.23 22.41 -21.02
C ARG A 305 -26.89 23.32 -20.00
N ASP A 306 -26.55 24.60 -20.04
CA ASP A 306 -27.31 25.60 -19.29
C ASP A 306 -28.73 25.75 -19.88
N ALA A 307 -29.59 26.50 -19.20
CA ALA A 307 -30.96 26.77 -19.63
C ALA A 307 -31.04 27.57 -20.96
N ALA A 308 -29.92 28.10 -21.45
CA ALA A 308 -29.82 28.72 -22.78
C ALA A 308 -29.38 27.73 -23.87
N GLY A 309 -29.00 26.50 -23.50
CA GLY A 309 -28.56 25.42 -24.37
C GLY A 309 -27.04 25.37 -24.59
N GLU A 310 -26.27 26.20 -23.89
CA GLU A 310 -24.81 26.25 -24.01
C GLU A 310 -24.16 25.15 -23.15
N PRO A 311 -23.23 24.36 -23.71
CA PRO A 311 -22.61 23.27 -22.97
C PRO A 311 -21.68 23.79 -21.87
N PHE A 312 -21.65 23.11 -20.73
CA PHE A 312 -20.71 23.36 -19.64
C PHE A 312 -20.24 22.06 -18.99
N ASP A 313 -19.14 22.17 -18.25
CA ASP A 313 -18.58 21.08 -17.45
C ASP A 313 -18.86 21.38 -15.97
N ASP A 314 -19.72 20.58 -15.38
CA ASP A 314 -20.26 20.70 -14.02
C ASP A 314 -19.19 20.55 -12.94
N ALA A 315 -18.16 19.72 -13.16
CA ALA A 315 -17.05 19.52 -12.22
C ALA A 315 -16.32 20.84 -11.87
N ARG A 316 -16.27 21.80 -12.81
CA ARG A 316 -15.68 23.13 -12.59
C ARG A 316 -16.49 24.01 -11.64
N TYR A 317 -17.72 23.63 -11.36
CA TYR A 317 -18.67 24.35 -10.52
C TYR A 317 -19.05 23.56 -9.27
N ALA A 318 -18.42 22.43 -8.99
CA ALA A 318 -18.69 21.62 -7.80
C ALA A 318 -18.62 22.49 -6.53
N GLY A 319 -19.70 22.52 -5.76
CA GLY A 319 -19.83 23.32 -4.54
C GLY A 319 -19.88 24.85 -4.75
N SER A 320 -19.83 25.35 -5.98
CA SER A 320 -19.83 26.78 -6.31
C SER A 320 -21.24 27.37 -6.34
N PRO A 321 -21.43 28.61 -5.83
CA PRO A 321 -22.70 29.34 -5.99
C PRO A 321 -22.94 29.85 -7.43
N GLU A 322 -21.96 29.69 -8.32
CA GLU A 322 -22.03 30.12 -9.73
C GLU A 322 -22.42 28.99 -10.70
N PHE A 323 -22.96 27.87 -10.19
CA PHE A 323 -23.44 26.77 -11.02
C PHE A 323 -24.47 27.26 -12.08
N PRO A 324 -24.30 26.95 -13.38
CA PRO A 324 -25.22 27.40 -14.41
C PRO A 324 -26.66 26.94 -14.18
N ALA A 325 -27.64 27.82 -14.41
CA ALA A 325 -29.04 27.45 -14.30
C ALA A 325 -29.40 26.36 -15.33
N THR A 326 -30.11 25.32 -14.90
CA THR A 326 -30.53 24.19 -15.73
C THR A 326 -32.05 24.20 -15.99
N ASP A 327 -32.48 23.53 -17.07
CA ASP A 327 -33.89 23.26 -17.42
C ASP A 327 -34.04 21.77 -17.77
N PRO A 328 -34.96 21.02 -17.12
CA PRO A 328 -35.09 19.57 -17.34
C PRO A 328 -35.37 19.19 -18.79
N ALA A 329 -35.96 20.10 -19.58
CA ALA A 329 -36.30 19.84 -20.97
C ALA A 329 -35.10 19.96 -21.93
N THR A 330 -33.97 20.54 -21.50
CA THR A 330 -32.85 20.85 -22.40
C THR A 330 -31.45 20.63 -21.83
N SER A 331 -31.31 20.57 -20.51
CA SER A 331 -29.99 20.58 -19.84
C SER A 331 -29.32 19.22 -19.72
N PHE A 332 -30.09 18.13 -19.82
CA PHE A 332 -29.66 16.77 -19.51
C PHE A 332 -29.73 15.87 -20.76
N PRO A 333 -28.97 14.75 -20.80
CA PRO A 333 -29.09 13.77 -21.89
C PRO A 333 -30.48 13.16 -22.01
N TYR A 334 -31.15 12.94 -20.89
CA TYR A 334 -32.53 12.45 -20.83
C TYR A 334 -33.49 13.51 -20.31
N THR A 335 -34.72 13.47 -20.80
CA THR A 335 -35.79 14.34 -20.32
C THR A 335 -36.47 13.65 -19.13
N PRO A 336 -36.25 14.11 -17.87
CA PRO A 336 -36.83 13.47 -16.71
C PRO A 336 -38.35 13.68 -16.66
N THR A 337 -39.03 12.63 -16.25
CA THR A 337 -40.47 12.52 -16.04
C THR A 337 -40.73 11.80 -14.73
N PHE A 338 -41.99 11.75 -14.28
CA PHE A 338 -42.36 10.99 -13.09
C PHE A 338 -43.15 9.75 -13.49
N ARG A 339 -42.88 8.63 -12.81
CA ARG A 339 -43.56 7.34 -13.07
C ARG A 339 -45.07 7.44 -12.84
N SER A 340 -45.51 8.29 -11.92
CA SER A 340 -46.92 8.65 -11.69
C SER A 340 -47.09 10.14 -11.39
N PRO A 341 -48.30 10.72 -11.55
CA PRO A 341 -48.57 12.10 -11.13
C PRO A 341 -48.33 12.34 -9.63
N GLU A 342 -48.51 11.33 -8.79
CA GLU A 342 -48.31 11.39 -7.35
C GLU A 342 -46.83 11.48 -6.96
N ASP A 343 -45.94 10.87 -7.74
CA ASP A 343 -44.48 10.87 -7.52
C ASP A 343 -43.87 12.28 -7.59
N ALA A 344 -44.50 13.23 -8.30
CA ALA A 344 -43.99 14.59 -8.49
C ALA A 344 -43.90 15.45 -7.21
N GLY A 345 -44.43 14.97 -6.09
CA GLY A 345 -44.41 15.67 -4.80
C GLY A 345 -44.26 14.74 -3.60
N VAL A 346 -43.75 13.52 -3.83
CA VAL A 346 -43.66 12.48 -2.79
C VAL A 346 -42.46 12.68 -1.87
N LYS A 347 -41.39 13.33 -2.34
CA LYS A 347 -40.13 13.46 -1.61
C LYS A 347 -40.17 14.58 -0.57
N VAL A 348 -39.56 14.38 0.58
CA VAL A 348 -39.46 15.39 1.66
C VAL A 348 -38.02 15.43 2.17
N PRO A 349 -37.36 16.60 2.24
CA PRO A 349 -37.91 17.96 2.03
C PRO A 349 -38.30 18.31 0.58
N GLU A 350 -39.11 19.38 0.41
CA GLU A 350 -39.72 19.76 -0.88
C GLU A 350 -38.71 19.89 -2.03
N TRP A 351 -37.49 20.35 -1.75
CA TRP A 351 -36.46 20.56 -2.77
C TRP A 351 -36.08 19.28 -3.53
N LEU A 352 -36.19 18.11 -2.90
CA LEU A 352 -35.91 16.81 -3.53
C LEU A 352 -36.87 16.47 -4.68
N ASN A 353 -37.99 17.18 -4.85
CA ASN A 353 -38.91 16.94 -5.96
C ASN A 353 -38.54 17.70 -7.24
N ASP A 354 -37.48 18.53 -7.23
CA ASP A 354 -37.01 19.22 -8.43
C ASP A 354 -36.10 18.27 -9.25
N PRO A 355 -36.53 17.82 -10.45
CA PRO A 355 -35.71 16.93 -11.28
C PRO A 355 -34.41 17.59 -11.78
N ASN A 356 -34.24 18.91 -11.65
CA ASN A 356 -32.96 19.58 -11.95
C ASN A 356 -31.84 19.28 -10.95
N LEU A 357 -32.17 18.63 -9.83
CA LEU A 357 -31.23 18.28 -8.77
C LEU A 357 -30.80 16.81 -8.86
N TYR A 358 -31.00 16.18 -10.02
CA TYR A 358 -30.60 14.82 -10.33
C TYR A 358 -29.73 14.81 -11.60
N HIS A 359 -28.82 13.85 -11.73
CA HIS A 359 -27.89 13.81 -12.86
C HIS A 359 -28.58 13.51 -14.19
N ASN A 360 -29.67 12.72 -14.18
CA ASN A 360 -30.51 12.38 -15.34
C ASN A 360 -29.71 11.84 -16.54
N ARG A 361 -28.77 10.93 -16.29
CA ARG A 361 -27.87 10.36 -17.32
C ARG A 361 -28.04 8.86 -17.56
N GLY A 362 -28.94 8.20 -16.84
CA GLY A 362 -29.12 6.74 -16.89
C GLY A 362 -28.27 5.97 -15.88
N ASP A 363 -28.44 4.65 -15.88
CA ASP A 363 -27.90 3.70 -14.91
C ASP A 363 -26.37 3.57 -15.00
N SER A 364 -25.70 3.54 -13.84
CA SER A 364 -24.26 3.39 -13.78
C SER A 364 -23.75 2.12 -14.50
N THR A 365 -22.68 2.26 -15.26
CA THR A 365 -21.88 1.15 -15.81
C THR A 365 -20.79 0.65 -14.85
N TRP A 366 -20.76 1.15 -13.62
CA TRP A 366 -19.80 0.77 -12.56
C TRP A 366 -18.32 1.04 -12.88
N SER A 367 -18.05 1.87 -13.89
CA SER A 367 -16.69 2.20 -14.33
C SER A 367 -16.62 3.61 -14.92
N GLY A 368 -15.43 4.22 -14.84
CA GLY A 368 -15.21 5.60 -15.30
C GLY A 368 -16.12 6.61 -14.60
N GLU A 369 -16.52 7.66 -15.33
CA GLU A 369 -17.38 8.73 -14.79
C GLU A 369 -18.76 8.21 -14.35
N SER A 370 -19.29 7.11 -14.91
CA SER A 370 -20.64 6.67 -14.53
C SER A 370 -20.75 6.27 -13.06
N VAL A 371 -19.62 5.99 -12.39
CA VAL A 371 -19.60 5.64 -10.97
C VAL A 371 -20.18 6.74 -10.10
N THR A 372 -19.99 8.02 -10.47
CA THR A 372 -20.44 9.20 -9.69
C THR A 372 -21.55 10.02 -10.35
N TYR A 373 -21.96 9.65 -11.57
CA TYR A 373 -22.90 10.42 -12.40
C TYR A 373 -24.11 9.60 -12.88
N GLY A 374 -24.13 8.30 -12.60
CA GLY A 374 -25.13 7.38 -13.12
C GLY A 374 -25.97 6.76 -12.00
N ASP A 375 -27.23 6.46 -12.31
CA ASP A 375 -28.20 5.95 -11.35
C ASP A 375 -27.70 4.64 -10.70
N PHE A 376 -27.64 4.62 -9.37
CA PHE A 376 -27.22 3.46 -8.59
C PHE A 376 -28.36 2.43 -8.61
N VAL A 377 -28.26 1.42 -9.49
CA VAL A 377 -29.30 0.40 -9.74
C VAL A 377 -30.69 0.99 -10.01
N GLY A 378 -30.74 2.11 -10.75
CA GLY A 378 -31.98 2.80 -11.13
C GLY A 378 -32.56 3.72 -10.05
N LEU A 379 -31.85 3.93 -8.94
CA LEU A 379 -32.25 4.90 -7.92
C LEU A 379 -31.91 6.32 -8.39
N ASP A 380 -32.85 7.24 -8.20
CA ASP A 380 -32.72 8.64 -8.64
C ASP A 380 -31.45 9.29 -8.02
N ASP A 381 -30.42 9.50 -8.84
CA ASP A 381 -29.07 9.95 -8.44
C ASP A 381 -29.00 11.48 -8.30
N LEU A 382 -28.66 11.93 -7.10
CA LEU A 382 -28.64 13.36 -6.77
C LEU A 382 -27.42 14.04 -7.37
N PHE A 383 -27.64 15.21 -7.97
CA PHE A 383 -26.61 16.01 -8.61
C PHE A 383 -25.71 16.71 -7.57
N THR A 384 -24.79 15.95 -6.96
CA THR A 384 -24.01 16.30 -5.77
C THR A 384 -22.97 17.41 -5.99
N GLU A 385 -22.61 17.72 -7.23
CA GLU A 385 -21.84 18.91 -7.59
C GLU A 385 -22.59 20.22 -7.27
N ARG A 386 -23.92 20.18 -7.13
CA ARG A 386 -24.73 21.38 -6.87
C ARG A 386 -24.72 21.78 -5.40
N ARG A 387 -24.47 23.06 -5.14
CA ARG A 387 -24.48 23.63 -3.79
C ARG A 387 -25.82 23.43 -3.07
N GLU A 388 -26.93 23.46 -3.78
CA GLU A 388 -28.26 23.24 -3.20
C GLU A 388 -28.43 21.82 -2.64
N VAL A 389 -27.85 20.82 -3.31
CA VAL A 389 -27.86 19.43 -2.85
C VAL A 389 -26.97 19.26 -1.63
N VAL A 390 -25.75 19.81 -1.67
CA VAL A 390 -24.82 19.81 -0.52
C VAL A 390 -25.46 20.47 0.71
N ASP A 391 -26.00 21.68 0.56
CA ASP A 391 -26.63 22.42 1.67
C ASP A 391 -27.88 21.69 2.19
N GLY A 392 -28.72 21.16 1.29
CA GLY A 392 -29.90 20.40 1.66
C GLY A 392 -29.58 19.13 2.44
N MET A 393 -28.55 18.37 2.04
CA MET A 393 -28.11 17.18 2.75
C MET A 393 -27.46 17.50 4.10
N VAL A 394 -26.64 18.55 4.18
CA VAL A 394 -26.10 19.03 5.46
C VAL A 394 -27.23 19.40 6.42
N ASP A 395 -28.27 20.11 5.95
CA ASP A 395 -29.41 20.50 6.79
C ASP A 395 -30.20 19.29 7.30
N ILE A 396 -30.47 18.30 6.43
CA ILE A 396 -31.15 17.04 6.80
C ILE A 396 -30.39 16.32 7.91
N TYR A 397 -29.10 16.04 7.70
CA TYR A 397 -28.35 15.19 8.61
C TYR A 397 -27.87 15.90 9.87
N SER A 398 -27.67 17.22 9.81
CA SER A 398 -27.46 18.02 11.02
C SER A 398 -28.68 17.97 11.95
N ALA A 399 -29.91 17.97 11.40
CA ALA A 399 -31.12 17.88 12.21
C ALA A 399 -31.24 16.53 12.96
N TRP A 400 -30.84 15.42 12.34
CA TRP A 400 -30.81 14.10 12.98
C TRP A 400 -29.70 13.96 14.02
N ALA A 401 -28.49 14.45 13.72
CA ALA A 401 -27.40 14.49 14.69
C ALA A 401 -27.81 15.29 15.93
N GLU A 402 -28.52 16.40 15.72
CA GLU A 402 -29.11 17.21 16.77
C GLU A 402 -30.14 16.47 17.64
N MET A 403 -30.84 15.45 17.12
CA MET A 403 -31.83 14.67 17.86
C MET A 403 -31.20 13.75 18.93
N GLY A 404 -29.87 13.60 18.94
CA GLY A 404 -29.16 12.76 19.92
C GLY A 404 -28.68 11.43 19.35
N ILE A 405 -28.67 11.28 18.03
CA ILE A 405 -27.94 10.21 17.34
C ILE A 405 -26.44 10.40 17.60
N ASP A 406 -25.71 9.30 17.79
CA ASP A 406 -24.29 9.34 18.17
C ASP A 406 -23.34 9.33 16.98
N GLY A 407 -23.83 9.01 15.79
CA GLY A 407 -23.02 8.98 14.59
C GLY A 407 -23.75 8.45 13.36
N PHE A 408 -23.04 8.48 12.23
CA PHE A 408 -23.58 8.03 10.94
C PHE A 408 -22.66 6.99 10.27
N ARG A 409 -23.24 5.91 9.75
CA ARG A 409 -22.66 5.16 8.65
C ARG A 409 -23.21 5.76 7.35
N ILE A 410 -22.34 6.06 6.40
CA ILE A 410 -22.72 6.72 5.15
C ILE A 410 -22.70 5.70 4.02
N ASP A 411 -23.84 5.53 3.37
CA ASP A 411 -24.01 4.66 2.22
C ASP A 411 -23.30 5.19 0.97
N THR A 412 -22.86 4.26 0.11
CA THR A 412 -22.47 4.53 -1.28
C THR A 412 -21.44 5.65 -1.48
N VAL A 413 -20.47 5.81 -0.57
CA VAL A 413 -19.51 6.94 -0.59
C VAL A 413 -18.72 7.03 -1.89
N LYS A 414 -18.38 5.88 -2.50
CA LYS A 414 -17.67 5.79 -3.79
C LYS A 414 -18.45 6.39 -4.97
N HIS A 415 -19.77 6.56 -4.83
CA HIS A 415 -20.68 7.01 -5.89
C HIS A 415 -20.98 8.51 -5.84
N VAL A 416 -20.33 9.23 -4.93
CA VAL A 416 -20.48 10.68 -4.77
C VAL A 416 -19.12 11.35 -4.98
N ASN A 417 -19.10 12.49 -5.66
CA ASN A 417 -17.87 13.23 -5.96
C ASN A 417 -17.12 13.67 -4.68
N LEU A 418 -15.80 13.76 -4.75
CA LEU A 418 -14.96 14.00 -3.56
C LEU A 418 -15.19 15.39 -2.93
N GLU A 419 -15.50 16.40 -3.75
CA GLU A 419 -15.76 17.77 -3.31
C GLU A 419 -17.04 17.87 -2.45
N PHE A 420 -18.01 16.96 -2.62
CA PHE A 420 -19.15 16.87 -1.72
C PHE A 420 -18.69 16.53 -0.30
N TRP A 421 -17.80 15.54 -0.15
CA TRP A 421 -17.32 15.09 1.17
C TRP A 421 -16.51 16.16 1.90
N GLN A 422 -15.70 16.92 1.15
CA GLN A 422 -14.90 18.04 1.66
C GLN A 422 -15.74 19.13 2.35
N GLU A 423 -17.02 19.27 1.98
CA GLU A 423 -17.97 20.21 2.58
C GLU A 423 -18.94 19.53 3.55
N PHE A 424 -19.54 18.40 3.16
CA PHE A 424 -20.58 17.72 3.92
C PHE A 424 -20.09 17.25 5.29
N SER A 425 -18.99 16.49 5.31
CA SER A 425 -18.49 15.86 6.53
C SER A 425 -18.09 16.89 7.60
N PRO A 426 -17.24 17.90 7.31
CA PRO A 426 -16.86 18.89 8.31
C PRO A 426 -18.06 19.68 8.87
N ARG A 427 -19.04 20.03 8.03
CA ARG A 427 -20.21 20.83 8.45
C ARG A 427 -21.18 20.04 9.32
N VAL A 428 -21.43 18.78 9.00
CA VAL A 428 -22.25 17.91 9.85
C VAL A 428 -21.55 17.64 11.19
N LEU A 429 -20.23 17.41 11.18
CA LEU A 429 -19.44 17.26 12.41
C LEU A 429 -19.47 18.52 13.28
N GLU A 430 -19.33 19.69 12.69
CA GLU A 430 -19.43 20.96 13.41
C GLU A 430 -20.80 21.12 14.09
N ALA A 431 -21.88 20.81 13.37
CA ALA A 431 -23.24 20.86 13.93
C ALA A 431 -23.45 19.82 15.04
N ALA A 432 -23.00 18.59 14.83
CA ALA A 432 -23.18 17.49 15.77
C ALA A 432 -22.37 17.66 17.06
N ARG A 433 -21.11 18.11 16.96
CA ARG A 433 -20.21 18.30 18.11
C ARG A 433 -20.68 19.36 19.10
N ALA A 434 -21.56 20.28 18.68
CA ALA A 434 -22.23 21.19 19.60
C ALA A 434 -23.08 20.47 20.68
N ARG A 435 -23.48 19.21 20.45
CA ARG A 435 -24.20 18.36 21.41
C ARG A 435 -23.41 17.13 21.85
N ASN A 436 -22.68 16.50 20.93
CA ASN A 436 -21.92 15.28 21.18
C ASN A 436 -20.50 15.40 20.60
N GLU A 437 -19.53 15.72 21.44
CA GLU A 437 -18.12 15.83 21.04
C GLU A 437 -17.56 14.49 20.48
N ASP A 438 -18.17 13.35 20.84
CA ASP A 438 -17.80 12.03 20.37
C ASP A 438 -18.56 11.59 19.11
N PHE A 439 -19.27 12.51 18.42
CA PHE A 439 -19.99 12.18 17.19
C PHE A 439 -19.03 11.66 16.12
N PHE A 440 -19.40 10.53 15.52
CA PHE A 440 -18.53 9.80 14.60
C PHE A 440 -19.24 9.39 13.31
N MET A 441 -18.59 9.64 12.17
CA MET A 441 -19.09 9.23 10.86
C MET A 441 -18.09 8.34 10.14
N PHE A 442 -18.59 7.29 9.49
CA PHE A 442 -17.79 6.43 8.64
C PHE A 442 -18.53 6.04 7.35
N GLY A 443 -17.79 5.97 6.25
CA GLY A 443 -18.33 5.69 4.92
C GLY A 443 -18.27 4.23 4.51
N GLU A 444 -19.14 3.81 3.59
CA GLU A 444 -18.98 2.59 2.82
C GLU A 444 -18.31 2.88 1.47
N VAL A 445 -17.11 2.32 1.30
CA VAL A 445 -16.41 2.26 0.01
C VAL A 445 -16.06 0.81 -0.25
N TYR A 446 -16.77 0.14 -1.17
CA TYR A 446 -16.52 -1.26 -1.52
C TYR A 446 -15.21 -1.35 -2.33
N ASP A 447 -14.08 -1.46 -1.62
CA ASP A 447 -12.74 -1.66 -2.16
C ASP A 447 -11.83 -2.24 -1.06
N ALA A 448 -10.76 -2.94 -1.41
CA ALA A 448 -9.85 -3.54 -0.42
C ALA A 448 -8.48 -2.87 -0.36
N ASP A 449 -8.19 -1.88 -1.20
CA ASP A 449 -6.91 -1.18 -1.24
C ASP A 449 -6.84 -0.01 -0.23
N PRO A 450 -5.99 -0.07 0.80
CA PRO A 450 -5.81 1.01 1.77
C PRO A 450 -5.41 2.36 1.14
N ALA A 451 -4.63 2.35 0.06
CA ALA A 451 -4.20 3.59 -0.58
C ALA A 451 -5.41 4.34 -1.18
N TYR A 452 -6.25 3.63 -1.95
CA TYR A 452 -7.50 4.17 -2.47
C TYR A 452 -8.50 4.54 -1.36
N LEU A 453 -8.75 3.64 -0.41
CA LEU A 453 -9.71 3.87 0.69
C LEU A 453 -9.36 5.09 1.54
N SER A 454 -8.07 5.31 1.81
CA SER A 454 -7.61 6.43 2.63
C SER A 454 -7.82 7.79 1.97
N SER A 455 -7.97 7.89 0.64
CA SER A 455 -8.29 9.17 -0.03
C SER A 455 -9.60 9.79 0.46
N PHE A 456 -10.55 8.97 0.92
CA PHE A 456 -11.81 9.45 1.48
C PHE A 456 -11.65 10.00 2.91
N THR A 457 -10.69 9.48 3.68
CA THR A 457 -10.42 9.97 5.03
C THR A 457 -9.47 11.16 5.05
N THR A 458 -8.53 11.21 4.09
CA THR A 458 -7.61 12.34 3.93
C THR A 458 -8.30 13.47 3.14
N ASP A 459 -8.39 13.30 1.82
CA ASP A 459 -8.77 14.36 0.90
C ASP A 459 -10.27 14.63 0.98
N GLY A 460 -11.07 13.57 1.20
CA GLY A 460 -12.50 13.63 1.43
C GLY A 460 -12.92 14.04 2.85
N ARG A 461 -11.98 14.09 3.81
CA ARG A 461 -12.21 14.51 5.21
C ARG A 461 -13.30 13.73 5.97
N LEU A 462 -13.52 12.47 5.62
CA LEU A 462 -14.29 11.55 6.45
C LEU A 462 -13.45 11.08 7.65
N GLN A 463 -14.08 10.83 8.80
CA GLN A 463 -13.33 10.35 9.97
C GLN A 463 -12.88 8.89 9.82
N ALA A 464 -13.57 8.09 8.99
CA ALA A 464 -13.24 6.70 8.69
C ALA A 464 -14.02 6.16 7.48
N VAL A 465 -13.62 5.00 7.00
CA VAL A 465 -14.41 4.12 6.12
C VAL A 465 -14.48 2.72 6.74
N ILE A 466 -15.48 1.92 6.35
CA ILE A 466 -15.58 0.53 6.78
C ILE A 466 -14.45 -0.31 6.15
N ASP A 467 -13.83 -1.20 6.93
CA ASP A 467 -12.57 -1.85 6.55
C ASP A 467 -12.78 -3.13 5.72
N PHE A 468 -13.09 -2.95 4.43
CA PHE A 468 -13.18 -4.06 3.46
C PHE A 468 -11.83 -4.74 3.22
N GLY A 469 -10.71 -4.03 3.41
CA GLY A 469 -9.37 -4.61 3.42
C GLY A 469 -9.25 -5.68 4.53
N PHE A 470 -9.62 -5.33 5.76
CA PHE A 470 -9.67 -6.28 6.87
C PHE A 470 -10.62 -7.44 6.57
N GLN A 471 -11.82 -7.15 6.05
CA GLN A 471 -12.81 -8.17 5.75
C GLN A 471 -12.23 -9.23 4.79
N ALA A 472 -11.64 -8.81 3.68
CA ALA A 472 -11.04 -9.70 2.69
C ALA A 472 -9.91 -10.55 3.30
N ARG A 473 -8.98 -9.91 4.03
CA ARG A 473 -7.80 -10.59 4.62
C ARG A 473 -8.16 -11.50 5.79
N SER A 474 -9.19 -11.15 6.57
CA SER A 474 -9.71 -11.99 7.65
C SER A 474 -10.29 -13.30 7.11
N LEU A 475 -11.01 -13.25 5.99
CA LEU A 475 -11.56 -14.44 5.35
C LEU A 475 -10.50 -15.27 4.64
N GLU A 476 -9.54 -14.63 3.98
CA GLU A 476 -8.36 -15.30 3.43
C GLU A 476 -7.61 -16.07 4.54
N PHE A 477 -7.35 -15.40 5.67
CA PHE A 477 -6.74 -16.01 6.84
C PHE A 477 -7.57 -17.17 7.37
N ALA A 478 -8.88 -17.00 7.57
CA ALA A 478 -9.77 -18.04 8.07
C ALA A 478 -9.93 -19.23 7.11
N LYS A 479 -9.67 -19.05 5.80
CA LYS A 479 -9.60 -20.13 4.79
C LYS A 479 -8.29 -20.92 4.84
N GLY A 480 -7.29 -20.45 5.59
CA GLY A 480 -5.95 -21.06 5.66
C GLY A 480 -4.96 -20.44 4.65
N GLY A 481 -5.12 -19.17 4.31
CA GLY A 481 -4.15 -18.43 3.49
C GLY A 481 -2.81 -18.19 4.20
N ALA A 482 -1.83 -17.72 3.44
CA ALA A 482 -0.54 -17.28 3.98
C ALA A 482 -0.76 -16.12 4.95
N THR A 483 -0.03 -16.09 6.06
CA THR A 483 -0.23 -15.04 7.07
C THR A 483 0.55 -13.76 6.77
N THR A 484 1.41 -13.77 5.74
CA THR A 484 2.04 -12.56 5.18
C THR A 484 1.03 -11.58 4.60
N SER A 485 -0.15 -12.03 4.14
CA SER A 485 -1.18 -11.12 3.63
C SER A 485 -1.72 -10.21 4.72
N LEU A 486 -1.81 -10.67 5.98
CA LEU A 486 -2.14 -9.83 7.13
C LEU A 486 -0.99 -8.86 7.47
N ARG A 487 0.28 -9.32 7.43
CA ARG A 487 1.44 -8.43 7.64
C ARG A 487 1.41 -7.26 6.65
N ASP A 488 1.29 -7.56 5.36
CA ASP A 488 1.35 -6.55 4.31
C ASP A 488 0.14 -5.60 4.38
N PHE A 489 -1.05 -6.13 4.70
CA PHE A 489 -2.24 -5.33 4.94
C PHE A 489 -2.06 -4.36 6.12
N TYR A 490 -1.64 -4.84 7.29
CA TYR A 490 -1.44 -3.97 8.46
C TYR A 490 -0.24 -3.03 8.31
N ALA A 491 0.75 -3.37 7.48
CA ALA A 491 1.79 -2.42 7.11
C ALA A 491 1.24 -1.27 6.26
N ALA A 492 0.15 -1.44 5.52
CA ALA A 492 -0.45 -0.36 4.74
C ALA A 492 -1.36 0.58 5.58
N ASP A 493 -1.54 0.33 6.88
CA ASP A 493 -2.34 1.18 7.78
C ASP A 493 -1.85 2.65 7.80
N ASP A 494 -0.56 2.88 7.53
CA ASP A 494 0.08 4.19 7.50
C ASP A 494 -0.53 5.14 6.44
N HIS A 495 -1.21 4.60 5.42
CA HIS A 495 -1.98 5.41 4.46
C HIS A 495 -3.11 6.20 5.13
N TYR A 496 -3.62 5.72 6.25
CA TYR A 496 -4.62 6.43 7.05
C TYR A 496 -3.99 7.33 8.13
N THR A 497 -2.66 7.37 8.27
CA THR A 497 -2.02 8.16 9.33
C THR A 497 -1.86 9.61 8.91
N ASP A 498 -2.72 10.47 9.44
CA ASP A 498 -2.58 11.92 9.35
C ASP A 498 -2.85 12.61 10.71
N THR A 499 -3.29 13.88 10.71
CA THR A 499 -3.57 14.65 11.93
C THR A 499 -4.96 14.40 12.55
N ASP A 500 -5.90 13.84 11.81
CA ASP A 500 -7.32 13.71 12.18
C ASP A 500 -8.00 12.41 11.73
N SER A 501 -7.27 11.52 11.07
CA SER A 501 -7.64 10.17 10.67
C SER A 501 -6.53 9.15 11.04
N ASN A 502 -6.95 7.91 11.26
CA ASN A 502 -6.07 6.80 11.61
C ASN A 502 -6.78 5.44 11.41
N ALA A 503 -6.04 4.39 11.01
CA ALA A 503 -6.59 3.05 10.76
C ALA A 503 -7.34 2.44 11.97
N TYR A 504 -7.06 2.91 13.19
CA TYR A 504 -7.73 2.48 14.41
C TYR A 504 -9.19 2.94 14.50
N GLN A 505 -9.57 3.95 13.71
CA GLN A 505 -10.95 4.42 13.62
C GLN A 505 -11.79 3.56 12.67
N LEU A 506 -11.19 2.68 11.85
CA LEU A 506 -11.93 1.91 10.87
C LEU A 506 -12.81 0.82 11.53
N PRO A 507 -14.12 0.76 11.22
CA PRO A 507 -14.95 -0.35 11.64
C PRO A 507 -14.60 -1.63 10.86
N THR A 508 -14.17 -2.66 11.58
CA THR A 508 -13.78 -3.97 11.05
C THR A 508 -14.95 -4.95 11.11
N PHE A 509 -15.15 -5.72 10.04
CA PHE A 509 -16.26 -6.67 9.93
C PHE A 509 -15.83 -7.91 9.15
N THR A 510 -16.60 -9.01 9.25
CA THR A 510 -16.29 -10.27 8.55
C THR A 510 -17.30 -10.61 7.45
N GLY A 511 -18.52 -10.09 7.56
CA GLY A 511 -19.59 -10.16 6.57
C GLY A 511 -20.68 -9.13 6.88
N ASN A 512 -21.58 -8.87 5.93
CA ASN A 512 -22.61 -7.85 6.08
C ASN A 512 -23.87 -8.18 5.24
N HIS A 513 -24.75 -7.19 5.13
CA HIS A 513 -26.04 -7.29 4.44
C HIS A 513 -25.98 -7.36 2.90
N ASP A 514 -24.82 -7.13 2.27
CA ASP A 514 -24.66 -7.07 0.80
C ASP A 514 -23.82 -8.23 0.29
N MET A 515 -22.61 -8.41 0.85
CA MET A 515 -21.71 -9.49 0.42
C MET A 515 -22.10 -10.86 0.97
N GLY A 516 -22.95 -10.88 2.01
CA GLY A 516 -23.29 -12.09 2.74
C GLY A 516 -22.51 -12.27 4.03
N ARG A 517 -22.90 -13.29 4.79
CA ARG A 517 -22.32 -13.61 6.10
C ARG A 517 -20.96 -14.30 5.94
N ALA A 518 -20.07 -14.07 6.89
CA ALA A 518 -18.76 -14.75 6.93
C ALA A 518 -18.91 -16.29 6.92
N SER A 519 -19.90 -16.77 7.64
CA SER A 519 -20.30 -18.18 7.68
C SER A 519 -20.71 -18.73 6.31
N TRP A 520 -21.47 -17.97 5.50
CA TRP A 520 -21.78 -18.36 4.12
C TRP A 520 -20.53 -18.37 3.24
N LEU A 521 -19.69 -17.34 3.30
CA LEU A 521 -18.47 -17.26 2.49
C LEU A 521 -17.50 -18.42 2.77
N LEU A 522 -17.41 -18.86 4.03
CA LEU A 522 -16.64 -20.04 4.42
C LEU A 522 -17.35 -21.35 4.04
N PHE A 523 -18.68 -21.40 4.13
CA PHE A 523 -19.45 -22.55 3.67
C PHE A 523 -19.33 -22.74 2.15
N ASP A 524 -19.40 -21.67 1.36
CA ASP A 524 -19.22 -21.74 -0.09
C ASP A 524 -17.82 -22.22 -0.46
N ALA A 525 -16.80 -21.81 0.31
CA ALA A 525 -15.42 -22.30 0.18
C ALA A 525 -15.21 -23.78 0.55
N GLY A 526 -16.25 -24.48 1.02
CA GLY A 526 -16.20 -25.94 1.26
C GLY A 526 -16.12 -26.38 2.73
N PHE A 527 -16.08 -25.44 3.69
CA PHE A 527 -16.04 -25.77 5.13
C PHE A 527 -17.42 -26.11 5.69
N ARG A 528 -17.50 -27.10 6.59
CA ARG A 528 -18.77 -27.59 7.15
C ARG A 528 -18.66 -27.86 8.64
N ASP A 529 -19.81 -28.02 9.29
CA ASP A 529 -19.94 -28.51 10.66
C ASP A 529 -19.01 -27.80 11.67
N GLU A 530 -18.26 -28.57 12.45
CA GLU A 530 -17.33 -28.07 13.46
C GLU A 530 -16.20 -27.25 12.85
N GLU A 531 -15.69 -27.62 11.68
CA GLU A 531 -14.62 -26.87 11.03
C GLU A 531 -15.09 -25.47 10.64
N LEU A 532 -16.30 -25.36 10.08
CA LEU A 532 -16.92 -24.07 9.78
C LEU A 532 -17.07 -23.21 11.04
N ARG A 533 -17.55 -23.81 12.14
CA ARG A 533 -17.64 -23.13 13.44
C ARG A 533 -16.29 -22.58 13.87
N ARG A 534 -15.24 -23.40 13.87
CA ARG A 534 -13.89 -23.01 14.31
C ARG A 534 -13.27 -21.90 13.45
N ARG A 535 -13.56 -21.86 12.15
CA ARG A 535 -13.09 -20.81 11.24
C ARG A 535 -13.85 -19.48 11.41
N VAL A 536 -15.16 -19.54 11.69
CA VAL A 536 -15.94 -18.35 12.08
C VAL A 536 -15.44 -17.82 13.44
N GLU A 537 -15.23 -18.71 14.42
CA GLU A 537 -14.62 -18.36 15.70
C GLU A 537 -13.27 -17.68 15.55
N LEU A 538 -12.40 -18.20 14.67
CA LEU A 538 -11.09 -17.63 14.37
C LEU A 538 -11.19 -16.24 13.71
N SER A 539 -12.19 -16.03 12.86
CA SER A 539 -12.44 -14.72 12.23
C SER A 539 -12.87 -13.68 13.27
N ASN A 540 -13.74 -14.09 14.22
CA ASN A 540 -14.14 -13.25 15.36
C ASN A 540 -12.95 -12.92 16.27
N GLU A 541 -12.10 -13.92 16.58
CA GLU A 541 -10.88 -13.70 17.37
C GLU A 541 -9.97 -12.67 16.72
N LEU A 542 -9.76 -12.75 15.39
CA LEU A 542 -8.96 -11.76 14.67
C LEU A 542 -9.57 -10.36 14.79
N MET A 543 -10.86 -10.22 14.44
CA MET A 543 -11.59 -8.94 14.48
C MET A 543 -11.56 -8.26 15.85
N PHE A 544 -11.70 -9.03 16.93
CA PHE A 544 -11.71 -8.48 18.30
C PHE A 544 -10.32 -8.24 18.90
N LEU A 545 -9.25 -8.84 18.35
CA LEU A 545 -7.92 -8.76 18.96
C LEU A 545 -6.95 -7.87 18.18
N THR A 546 -7.23 -7.56 16.91
CA THR A 546 -6.49 -6.59 16.10
C THR A 546 -7.02 -5.16 16.29
N ARG A 547 -6.37 -4.17 15.63
CA ARG A 547 -6.81 -2.77 15.63
C ARG A 547 -8.14 -2.58 14.90
N GLY A 548 -8.85 -1.50 15.24
CA GLY A 548 -10.15 -1.15 14.66
C GLY A 548 -11.33 -1.43 15.59
N GLN A 549 -12.54 -1.17 15.08
CA GLN A 549 -13.80 -1.24 15.82
C GLN A 549 -14.62 -2.45 15.34
N PRO A 550 -14.75 -3.54 16.12
CA PRO A 550 -15.47 -4.74 15.70
C PRO A 550 -16.95 -4.46 15.38
N VAL A 551 -17.43 -4.94 14.24
CA VAL A 551 -18.84 -4.92 13.83
C VAL A 551 -19.35 -6.35 13.74
N VAL A 552 -20.30 -6.69 14.62
CA VAL A 552 -21.02 -7.98 14.56
C VAL A 552 -22.33 -7.76 13.81
N TYR A 553 -22.52 -8.47 12.69
CA TYR A 553 -23.78 -8.43 11.95
C TYR A 553 -24.81 -9.34 12.60
N TYR A 554 -26.03 -8.82 12.79
CA TYR A 554 -27.05 -9.51 13.57
C TYR A 554 -27.30 -10.95 13.10
N GLY A 555 -27.34 -11.89 14.04
CA GLY A 555 -27.59 -13.31 13.79
C GLY A 555 -26.33 -14.15 13.51
N ASP A 556 -25.17 -13.52 13.29
CA ASP A 556 -23.90 -14.25 13.21
C ASP A 556 -23.58 -14.94 14.54
N GLU A 557 -23.90 -14.29 15.66
CA GLU A 557 -23.77 -14.84 17.01
C GLU A 557 -24.73 -16.02 17.29
N GLN A 558 -25.79 -16.16 16.47
CA GLN A 558 -26.76 -17.26 16.51
C GLN A 558 -26.48 -18.33 15.45
N GLY A 559 -25.37 -18.20 14.71
CA GLY A 559 -24.92 -19.19 13.74
C GLY A 559 -25.69 -19.18 12.43
N PHE A 560 -26.29 -18.05 12.02
CA PHE A 560 -26.82 -17.93 10.66
C PHE A 560 -25.71 -18.16 9.64
N VAL A 561 -25.95 -19.08 8.70
CA VAL A 561 -25.09 -19.25 7.53
C VAL A 561 -25.62 -18.37 6.40
N GLY A 562 -26.90 -18.52 6.06
CA GLY A 562 -27.48 -17.89 4.88
C GLY A 562 -27.15 -18.65 3.59
N SER A 563 -27.48 -18.06 2.44
CA SER A 563 -27.30 -18.71 1.15
C SER A 563 -26.77 -17.81 0.03
N GLY A 564 -26.33 -16.59 0.35
CA GLY A 564 -25.78 -15.62 -0.58
C GLY A 564 -25.65 -14.22 0.04
N GLY A 565 -25.45 -13.22 -0.82
CA GLY A 565 -25.54 -11.80 -0.48
C GLY A 565 -26.97 -11.24 -0.41
N ASP A 566 -27.11 -9.92 -0.27
CA ASP A 566 -28.38 -9.16 -0.30
C ASP A 566 -29.51 -9.83 0.53
N GLN A 567 -30.66 -10.13 -0.08
CA GLN A 567 -31.80 -10.77 0.59
C GLN A 567 -31.45 -12.14 1.17
N LEU A 568 -30.38 -12.81 0.73
CA LEU A 568 -29.96 -14.11 1.25
C LEU A 568 -29.04 -14.01 2.48
N ALA A 569 -28.79 -12.79 2.96
CA ALA A 569 -28.06 -12.47 4.19
C ALA A 569 -28.94 -11.82 5.26
N ARG A 570 -30.24 -11.63 5.01
CA ARG A 570 -31.16 -10.81 5.80
C ARG A 570 -32.23 -11.65 6.53
N GLN A 571 -31.81 -12.78 7.10
CA GLN A 571 -32.70 -13.70 7.84
C GLN A 571 -33.36 -13.03 9.06
N ASP A 572 -34.53 -13.53 9.47
CA ASP A 572 -35.22 -13.06 10.67
C ASP A 572 -34.57 -13.60 11.94
N MET A 573 -34.36 -12.75 12.94
CA MET A 573 -34.00 -13.16 14.30
C MET A 573 -35.19 -13.72 15.07
N PHE A 574 -36.42 -13.40 14.68
CA PHE A 574 -37.63 -14.03 15.19
C PHE A 574 -38.04 -15.22 14.30
N ALA A 575 -39.05 -15.99 14.71
CA ALA A 575 -39.51 -17.16 13.95
C ALA A 575 -39.93 -16.82 12.50
N THR A 576 -39.02 -17.05 11.55
CA THR A 576 -39.24 -16.77 10.12
C THR A 576 -40.40 -17.56 9.51
N GLN A 577 -41.08 -16.96 8.53
CA GLN A 577 -42.08 -17.63 7.69
C GLN A 577 -41.61 -17.82 6.24
N VAL A 578 -40.41 -17.34 5.90
CA VAL A 578 -39.83 -17.45 4.56
C VAL A 578 -39.43 -18.91 4.29
N PRO A 579 -40.00 -19.59 3.28
CA PRO A 579 -39.74 -21.00 3.02
C PRO A 579 -38.26 -21.37 2.80
N GLN A 580 -37.47 -20.43 2.27
CA GLN A 580 -36.04 -20.59 2.06
C GLN A 580 -35.27 -20.57 3.38
N TYR A 581 -35.44 -19.52 4.20
CA TYR A 581 -34.75 -19.37 5.49
C TYR A 581 -35.03 -20.53 6.46
N LEU A 582 -36.25 -21.11 6.41
CA LEU A 582 -36.61 -22.29 7.20
C LEU A 582 -35.70 -23.51 7.00
N GLN A 583 -34.97 -23.57 5.89
CA GLN A 583 -34.17 -24.72 5.47
C GLN A 583 -32.67 -24.40 5.42
N GLU A 584 -32.26 -23.16 5.67
CA GLU A 584 -30.86 -22.74 5.57
C GLU A 584 -30.02 -23.37 6.69
N PRO A 585 -28.78 -23.80 6.40
CA PRO A 585 -27.91 -24.37 7.41
C PRO A 585 -27.62 -23.34 8.52
N MET A 586 -27.40 -23.83 9.73
CA MET A 586 -26.99 -23.04 10.88
C MET A 586 -25.80 -23.71 11.56
N ILE A 587 -24.91 -22.90 12.13
CA ILE A 587 -23.79 -23.37 12.94
C ILE A 587 -24.32 -23.65 14.34
N ALA A 588 -24.07 -24.86 14.87
CA ALA A 588 -24.42 -25.25 16.24
C ALA A 588 -25.91 -25.08 16.64
N ALA A 589 -26.81 -24.98 15.66
CA ALA A 589 -28.25 -24.87 15.85
C ALA A 589 -29.02 -25.62 14.77
N GLU A 590 -30.28 -25.96 15.06
CA GLU A 590 -31.18 -26.56 14.07
C GLU A 590 -31.91 -25.47 13.25
N PRO A 591 -32.09 -25.67 11.93
CA PRO A 591 -32.85 -24.77 11.10
C PRO A 591 -34.35 -24.79 11.41
N GLY A 592 -35.07 -23.75 10.99
CA GLY A 592 -36.53 -23.66 11.08
C GLY A 592 -37.05 -22.45 11.85
N ALA A 593 -38.38 -22.39 12.00
CA ALA A 593 -39.10 -21.29 12.64
C ALA A 593 -38.88 -21.29 14.16
N ALA A 594 -37.95 -20.46 14.62
CA ALA A 594 -37.70 -20.23 16.04
C ALA A 594 -37.09 -18.84 16.25
N ASP A 595 -37.39 -18.24 17.40
CA ASP A 595 -36.71 -17.03 17.86
C ASP A 595 -35.25 -17.35 18.20
N ARG A 596 -34.33 -16.47 17.79
CA ARG A 596 -32.88 -16.63 17.84
C ARG A 596 -32.27 -15.55 18.73
N TYR A 597 -32.52 -15.64 20.04
CA TYR A 597 -31.92 -14.75 21.04
C TYR A 597 -31.26 -15.54 22.17
N GLY A 598 -30.72 -16.72 21.84
CA GLY A 598 -30.11 -17.61 22.82
C GLY A 598 -28.74 -17.10 23.25
N THR A 599 -28.58 -16.79 24.53
CA THR A 599 -27.30 -16.33 25.09
C THR A 599 -26.35 -17.48 25.46
N ASP A 600 -26.79 -18.73 25.28
CA ASP A 600 -26.02 -19.96 25.49
C ASP A 600 -25.51 -20.57 24.18
N HIS A 601 -25.69 -19.86 23.05
CA HIS A 601 -25.11 -20.26 21.78
C HIS A 601 -23.58 -20.07 21.81
N PRO A 602 -22.77 -21.03 21.31
CA PRO A 602 -21.32 -20.97 21.45
C PRO A 602 -20.68 -19.72 20.80
N LEU A 603 -21.23 -19.24 19.68
CA LEU A 603 -20.73 -18.01 19.04
C LEU A 603 -21.10 -16.75 19.84
N TYR A 604 -22.28 -16.72 20.46
CA TYR A 604 -22.68 -15.65 21.39
C TYR A 604 -21.74 -15.61 22.59
N GLU A 605 -21.49 -16.76 23.24
CA GLU A 605 -20.59 -16.84 24.40
C GLU A 605 -19.16 -16.42 24.04
N GLN A 606 -18.67 -16.81 22.86
CA GLN A 606 -17.34 -16.43 22.39
C GLN A 606 -17.23 -14.91 22.18
N ILE A 607 -18.22 -14.31 21.48
CA ILE A 607 -18.23 -12.86 21.25
C ILE A 607 -18.30 -12.12 22.59
N ALA A 608 -19.19 -12.53 23.51
CA ALA A 608 -19.28 -11.92 24.84
C ALA A 608 -17.97 -12.06 25.65
N GLU A 609 -17.26 -13.19 25.55
CA GLU A 609 -15.94 -13.36 26.17
C GLU A 609 -14.89 -12.41 25.58
N LEU A 610 -14.84 -12.27 24.26
CA LEU A 610 -13.94 -11.36 23.56
C LEU A 610 -14.23 -9.88 23.90
N SER A 611 -15.50 -9.49 23.93
CA SER A 611 -15.95 -8.15 24.35
C SER A 611 -15.52 -7.87 25.80
N ALA A 612 -15.74 -8.82 26.72
CA ALA A 612 -15.32 -8.69 28.11
C ALA A 612 -13.80 -8.61 28.26
N LEU A 613 -13.05 -9.34 27.42
CA LEU A 613 -11.60 -9.30 27.38
C LEU A 613 -11.09 -7.91 26.96
N ARG A 614 -11.64 -7.32 25.89
CA ARG A 614 -11.32 -5.94 25.45
C ARG A 614 -11.64 -4.92 26.54
N ALA A 615 -12.83 -5.01 27.15
CA ALA A 615 -13.23 -4.11 28.24
C ALA A 615 -12.30 -4.21 29.47
N ALA A 616 -11.80 -5.40 29.80
CA ALA A 616 -10.87 -5.60 30.90
C ALA A 616 -9.42 -5.16 30.58
N HIS A 617 -9.07 -5.07 29.30
CA HIS A 617 -7.72 -4.81 28.81
C HIS A 617 -7.76 -3.84 27.62
N PRO A 618 -7.87 -2.52 27.87
CA PRO A 618 -8.04 -1.50 26.83
C PRO A 618 -6.99 -1.53 25.72
N ALA A 619 -5.75 -1.96 26.01
CA ALA A 619 -4.73 -2.18 24.99
C ALA A 619 -5.15 -3.11 23.84
N LEU A 620 -6.03 -4.09 24.11
CA LEU A 620 -6.60 -4.97 23.07
C LEU A 620 -7.69 -4.28 22.24
N ALA A 621 -8.20 -3.13 22.69
CA ALA A 621 -9.10 -2.27 21.93
C ALA A 621 -8.32 -1.31 21.04
N ASP A 622 -7.51 -0.43 21.62
CA ASP A 622 -6.93 0.73 20.93
C ASP A 622 -5.39 0.87 21.06
N GLY A 623 -4.71 -0.08 21.73
CA GLY A 623 -3.26 -0.06 21.89
C GLY A 623 -2.50 -0.33 20.58
N ALA A 624 -1.28 0.22 20.47
CA ALA A 624 -0.42 0.11 19.28
C ALA A 624 -0.23 -1.36 18.85
N GLN A 625 -0.40 -1.67 17.57
CA GLN A 625 -0.34 -3.01 17.01
C GLN A 625 1.00 -3.18 16.31
N LEU A 626 1.92 -3.90 16.95
CA LEU A 626 3.21 -4.19 16.35
C LEU A 626 3.21 -5.58 15.76
N HIS A 627 3.49 -5.66 14.47
CA HIS A 627 3.76 -6.92 13.81
C HIS A 627 4.94 -7.66 14.48
N ARG A 628 4.83 -8.98 14.66
CA ARG A 628 5.88 -9.81 15.30
C ARG A 628 6.28 -11.04 14.51
N TYR A 629 5.34 -11.65 13.80
CA TYR A 629 5.60 -12.86 13.03
C TYR A 629 4.51 -13.13 12.00
N SER A 630 4.92 -13.47 10.78
CA SER A 630 4.08 -14.10 9.76
C SER A 630 4.79 -15.28 9.09
N SER A 631 4.04 -16.04 8.31
CA SER A 631 4.48 -17.21 7.56
C SER A 631 3.98 -17.12 6.12
N ASP A 632 4.78 -17.65 5.19
CA ASP A 632 4.48 -17.72 3.76
C ASP A 632 3.42 -18.80 3.39
N GLN A 633 2.89 -19.50 4.40
CA GLN A 633 1.87 -20.55 4.28
C GLN A 633 0.82 -20.43 5.39
N ASP A 634 -0.12 -21.39 5.42
CA ASP A 634 -1.04 -21.56 6.54
C ASP A 634 -0.24 -21.80 7.84
N GLY A 635 -0.54 -21.03 8.87
CA GLY A 635 0.20 -21.08 10.12
C GLY A 635 -0.12 -19.90 11.02
N VAL A 636 0.94 -19.30 11.55
CA VAL A 636 0.83 -18.34 12.63
C VAL A 636 0.92 -16.90 12.12
N TYR A 637 0.01 -16.06 12.59
CA TYR A 637 0.20 -14.60 12.63
C TYR A 637 0.37 -14.20 14.10
N ALA A 638 1.40 -13.41 14.41
CA ALA A 638 1.61 -12.90 15.76
C ALA A 638 1.87 -11.41 15.74
N PHE A 639 1.27 -10.73 16.71
CA PHE A 639 1.41 -9.29 16.89
C PHE A 639 1.39 -8.94 18.38
N SER A 640 1.87 -7.75 18.70
CA SER A 640 1.78 -7.17 20.03
C SER A 640 0.75 -6.06 20.06
N ARG A 641 0.03 -5.93 21.17
CA ARG A 641 -0.75 -4.73 21.51
C ARG A 641 -0.05 -4.02 22.66
N ILE A 642 0.31 -2.74 22.49
CA ILE A 642 1.01 -1.95 23.51
C ILE A 642 0.07 -0.94 24.12
N ASP A 643 -0.10 -1.05 25.42
CA ASP A 643 -0.69 -0.02 26.26
C ASP A 643 0.34 1.10 26.46
N ALA A 644 0.10 2.28 25.90
CA ALA A 644 1.03 3.42 26.04
C ALA A 644 1.08 3.93 27.50
N ASP A 645 -0.05 3.90 28.21
CA ASP A 645 -0.21 4.44 29.56
C ASP A 645 0.38 3.51 30.64
N GLU A 646 -0.02 2.24 30.64
CA GLU A 646 0.56 1.22 31.50
C GLU A 646 1.96 0.80 31.05
N ARG A 647 2.37 1.21 29.84
CA ARG A 647 3.57 0.76 29.14
C ARG A 647 3.62 -0.76 29.13
N ARG A 648 2.55 -1.42 28.71
CA ARG A 648 2.42 -2.87 28.87
C ARG A 648 2.15 -3.56 27.56
N GLU A 649 2.93 -4.60 27.32
CA GLU A 649 2.80 -5.45 26.14
C GLU A 649 1.81 -6.59 26.36
N TYR A 650 0.97 -6.79 25.36
CA TYR A 650 0.15 -7.97 25.16
C TYR A 650 0.63 -8.65 23.88
N VAL A 651 0.84 -9.96 23.90
CA VAL A 651 1.24 -10.75 22.73
C VAL A 651 0.06 -11.60 22.32
N VAL A 652 -0.41 -11.42 21.09
CA VAL A 652 -1.48 -12.20 20.48
C VAL A 652 -0.86 -13.11 19.43
N VAL A 653 -1.19 -14.40 19.49
CA VAL A 653 -0.68 -15.40 18.55
C VAL A 653 -1.87 -16.21 18.04
N THR A 654 -2.16 -16.10 16.76
CA THR A 654 -3.28 -16.78 16.09
C THR A 654 -2.77 -17.78 15.08
N ASN A 655 -3.45 -18.93 14.96
CA ASN A 655 -3.04 -20.03 14.09
C ASN A 655 -4.21 -20.46 13.19
N ASN A 656 -4.10 -20.22 11.88
CA ASN A 656 -5.12 -20.62 10.90
C ASN A 656 -4.91 -22.02 10.30
N SER A 657 -3.85 -22.72 10.70
CA SER A 657 -3.64 -24.10 10.25
C SER A 657 -4.45 -25.11 11.07
N GLU A 658 -4.71 -26.28 10.48
CA GLU A 658 -5.35 -27.41 11.17
C GLU A 658 -4.40 -28.18 12.10
N GLN A 659 -3.16 -27.70 12.25
CA GLN A 659 -2.12 -28.32 13.06
C GLN A 659 -1.72 -27.41 14.22
N THR A 660 -1.33 -28.00 15.35
CA THR A 660 -0.67 -27.24 16.41
C THR A 660 0.64 -26.67 15.87
N ARG A 661 0.86 -25.36 16.07
CA ARG A 661 2.10 -24.69 15.67
C ARG A 661 2.85 -24.22 16.92
N THR A 662 4.18 -24.29 16.85
CA THR A 662 5.06 -23.71 17.86
C THR A 662 5.93 -22.67 17.18
N VAL A 663 5.87 -21.44 17.69
CA VAL A 663 6.57 -20.28 17.17
C VAL A 663 7.36 -19.59 18.27
N THR A 664 8.45 -18.93 17.91
CA THR A 664 9.22 -18.07 18.81
C THR A 664 8.94 -16.61 18.43
N VAL A 665 8.14 -15.92 19.22
CA VAL A 665 7.64 -14.56 18.94
C VAL A 665 8.56 -13.50 19.56
N PRO A 666 9.05 -12.50 18.81
CA PRO A 666 9.70 -11.33 19.37
C PRO A 666 8.79 -10.56 20.34
N THR A 667 9.38 -9.96 21.36
CA THR A 667 8.69 -9.13 22.36
C THR A 667 9.48 -7.85 22.61
N SER A 668 8.83 -6.80 23.08
CA SER A 668 9.48 -5.53 23.42
C SER A 668 10.26 -5.58 24.75
N SER A 669 10.20 -6.67 25.51
CA SER A 669 10.92 -6.77 26.79
C SER A 669 11.52 -8.15 27.08
N ASP A 670 12.81 -8.16 27.39
CA ASP A 670 13.55 -9.34 27.81
C ASP A 670 13.14 -9.83 29.20
N ASN A 671 13.44 -11.09 29.55
CA ASN A 671 13.29 -11.66 30.89
C ASN A 671 11.92 -11.41 31.57
N THR A 672 10.86 -11.21 30.80
CA THR A 672 9.54 -10.80 31.28
C THR A 672 8.62 -12.01 31.36
N GLN A 673 7.91 -12.15 32.48
CA GLN A 673 6.89 -13.19 32.62
C GLN A 673 5.60 -12.73 31.95
N PHE A 674 5.07 -13.52 31.04
CA PHE A 674 3.80 -13.35 30.37
C PHE A 674 2.78 -14.34 30.95
N THR A 675 1.55 -13.89 31.17
CA THR A 675 0.45 -14.73 31.68
C THR A 675 -0.66 -14.76 30.65
N ALA A 676 -1.13 -15.96 30.29
CA ALA A 676 -2.21 -16.11 29.34
C ALA A 676 -3.53 -15.53 29.90
N LEU A 677 -4.26 -14.81 29.04
CA LEU A 677 -5.56 -14.22 29.31
C LEU A 677 -6.68 -14.93 28.55
N TYR A 678 -6.38 -15.42 27.34
CA TYR A 678 -7.34 -16.04 26.42
C TYR A 678 -6.73 -17.27 25.74
N GLY A 679 -7.57 -18.21 25.29
CA GLY A 679 -7.16 -19.40 24.54
C GLY A 679 -6.51 -20.54 25.33
N THR A 680 -6.41 -20.40 26.67
CA THR A 680 -5.82 -21.42 27.56
C THR A 680 -6.62 -21.56 28.86
N ASP A 681 -6.21 -22.46 29.77
CA ASP A 681 -6.85 -22.62 31.09
C ASP A 681 -6.55 -21.49 32.10
N GLY A 682 -5.99 -20.37 31.64
CA GLY A 682 -5.60 -19.19 32.42
C GLY A 682 -4.40 -19.41 33.36
N LYS A 683 -3.77 -20.59 33.32
CA LYS A 683 -2.59 -20.90 34.14
C LYS A 683 -1.28 -20.90 33.36
N ASP A 684 -1.34 -20.81 32.03
CA ASP A 684 -0.14 -20.76 31.20
C ASP A 684 0.64 -19.48 31.50
N LYS A 685 1.93 -19.68 31.82
CA LYS A 685 2.89 -18.63 32.14
C LYS A 685 4.16 -18.92 31.36
N ARG A 686 4.49 -18.01 30.46
CA ARG A 686 5.69 -18.05 29.63
C ARG A 686 6.64 -16.96 30.08
N LYS A 687 7.93 -17.10 29.79
CA LYS A 687 8.92 -16.09 30.14
C LYS A 687 9.78 -15.80 28.93
N SER A 688 9.88 -14.53 28.53
CA SER A 688 10.76 -14.14 27.44
C SER A 688 12.23 -14.36 27.82
N GLY A 689 13.03 -14.73 26.84
CA GLY A 689 14.47 -14.91 26.98
C GLY A 689 15.22 -13.58 27.19
N LYS A 690 16.56 -13.66 27.26
CA LYS A 690 17.42 -12.45 27.32
C LYS A 690 17.49 -11.70 25.99
N ASP A 691 17.11 -12.38 24.94
CA ASP A 691 16.95 -11.92 23.56
C ASP A 691 15.54 -11.34 23.31
N ALA A 692 14.73 -11.18 24.35
CA ALA A 692 13.35 -10.70 24.26
C ALA A 692 12.47 -11.52 23.30
N ARG A 693 12.62 -12.84 23.29
CA ARG A 693 11.77 -13.76 22.53
C ARG A 693 10.95 -14.69 23.42
N LEU A 694 9.75 -15.06 22.99
CA LEU A 694 8.77 -15.86 23.72
C LEU A 694 8.37 -17.09 22.90
N ASP A 695 8.61 -18.30 23.41
CA ASP A 695 8.15 -19.53 22.76
C ASP A 695 6.67 -19.78 23.09
N VAL A 696 5.84 -19.89 22.05
CA VAL A 696 4.40 -20.07 22.15
C VAL A 696 3.97 -21.28 21.33
N GLU A 697 3.15 -22.14 21.93
CA GLU A 697 2.44 -23.23 21.25
C GLU A 697 0.97 -22.81 21.11
N VAL A 698 0.42 -22.90 19.91
CA VAL A 698 -0.96 -22.50 19.59
C VAL A 698 -1.69 -23.67 18.94
N ALA A 699 -2.89 -23.96 19.44
CA ALA A 699 -3.72 -25.04 18.92
C ALA A 699 -4.23 -24.73 17.50
N PRO A 700 -4.70 -25.74 16.74
CA PRO A 700 -5.34 -25.53 15.44
C PRO A 700 -6.52 -24.56 15.52
N LEU A 701 -6.65 -23.68 14.51
CA LEU A 701 -7.77 -22.76 14.35
C LEU A 701 -8.12 -22.05 15.67
N SER A 702 -7.14 -21.38 16.27
CA SER A 702 -7.31 -20.72 17.57
C SER A 702 -6.31 -19.59 17.81
N THR A 703 -6.63 -18.75 18.79
CA THR A 703 -5.81 -17.64 19.23
C THR A 703 -5.48 -17.74 20.72
N VAL A 704 -4.26 -17.37 21.10
CA VAL A 704 -3.85 -17.19 22.50
C VAL A 704 -3.39 -15.76 22.74
N VAL A 705 -3.79 -15.19 23.88
CA VAL A 705 -3.41 -13.84 24.29
C VAL A 705 -2.62 -13.90 25.58
N TYR A 706 -1.46 -13.25 25.61
CA TYR A 706 -0.58 -13.17 26.78
C TYR A 706 -0.38 -11.73 27.21
N ARG A 707 -0.41 -11.46 28.51
CA ARG A 707 -0.10 -10.14 29.08
C ARG A 707 1.23 -10.13 29.81
N ALA A 708 2.05 -9.13 29.56
CA ALA A 708 3.30 -8.90 30.29
C ALA A 708 3.03 -8.61 31.78
N GLY A 709 3.79 -9.26 32.66
CA GLY A 709 3.69 -9.12 34.11
C GLY A 709 4.26 -7.81 34.66
N ARG A 710 4.99 -7.05 33.84
CA ARG A 710 5.58 -5.75 34.16
C ARG A 710 5.47 -4.80 32.96
N ALA A 711 5.65 -3.51 33.22
CA ALA A 711 5.81 -2.51 32.18
C ALA A 711 7.07 -2.77 31.32
N LEU A 712 7.10 -2.19 30.12
CA LEU A 712 8.21 -2.17 29.20
C LEU A 712 9.49 -1.74 29.91
N ASN A 713 10.62 -2.34 29.52
CA ASN A 713 11.93 -1.98 30.05
C ASN A 713 12.17 -0.46 29.85
N PRO A 714 12.66 0.27 30.87
CA PRO A 714 12.96 1.68 30.72
C PRO A 714 14.17 1.91 29.82
N GLU A 715 14.06 2.91 28.95
CA GLU A 715 15.12 3.38 28.06
C GLU A 715 15.78 4.64 28.66
N GLN A 716 17.11 4.73 28.54
CA GLN A 716 17.87 5.86 29.08
C GLN A 716 17.96 7.03 28.10
N GLU A 717 18.00 6.71 26.81
CA GLU A 717 18.09 7.64 25.69
C GLU A 717 17.28 7.01 24.55
N ALA A 718 16.60 7.85 23.77
CA ALA A 718 15.82 7.39 22.63
C ALA A 718 16.76 6.90 21.51
N PRO A 719 16.38 5.88 20.73
CA PRO A 719 17.11 5.53 19.51
C PRO A 719 17.15 6.73 18.56
N GLN A 720 18.28 6.95 17.89
CA GLN A 720 18.40 8.03 16.91
C GLN A 720 17.55 7.69 15.68
N VAL A 721 16.45 8.43 15.50
CA VAL A 721 15.62 8.34 14.29
C VAL A 721 16.37 8.89 13.08
N ARG A 722 16.11 8.32 11.91
CA ARG A 722 16.66 8.76 10.63
C ARG A 722 15.53 8.96 9.64
N LEU A 723 15.32 10.20 9.22
CA LEU A 723 14.34 10.53 8.20
C LEU A 723 14.96 10.31 6.83
N GLN A 724 14.24 9.60 5.96
CA GLN A 724 14.61 9.46 4.55
C GLN A 724 14.16 10.69 3.77
N ALA A 725 14.97 11.13 2.80
CA ALA A 725 14.57 12.22 1.93
C ALA A 725 13.35 11.76 1.09
N PRO A 726 12.24 12.52 1.09
CA PRO A 726 11.08 12.14 0.30
C PRO A 726 11.33 12.41 -1.19
N ASP A 727 10.76 11.57 -2.03
CA ASP A 727 10.69 11.79 -3.47
C ASP A 727 9.38 12.52 -3.80
N LEU A 728 9.47 13.84 -3.96
CA LEU A 728 8.31 14.69 -4.24
C LEU A 728 8.01 14.65 -5.75
N GLY A 729 7.31 13.58 -6.16
CA GLY A 729 6.67 13.53 -7.47
C GLY A 729 5.71 14.69 -7.69
N ALA A 730 5.38 14.97 -8.96
CA ALA A 730 4.56 16.14 -9.33
C ALA A 730 3.07 16.01 -8.93
N ASP A 731 2.57 14.80 -8.64
CA ASP A 731 1.14 14.57 -8.42
C ASP A 731 0.88 13.59 -7.27
N GLY A 732 0.10 14.04 -6.27
CA GLY A 732 -0.54 13.20 -5.26
C GLY A 732 0.21 13.00 -3.94
N ARG A 733 -0.05 11.86 -3.29
CA ARG A 733 0.43 11.52 -1.96
C ARG A 733 1.78 10.81 -2.00
N THR A 734 2.77 11.37 -1.31
CA THR A 734 4.16 10.88 -1.29
C THR A 734 4.49 10.16 0.01
N GLU A 735 5.18 9.02 -0.05
CA GLU A 735 5.70 8.36 1.17
C GLU A 735 6.81 9.22 1.83
N LEU A 736 6.62 9.56 3.10
CA LEU A 736 7.66 10.09 3.98
C LEU A 736 7.96 9.06 5.06
N ARG A 737 9.20 8.57 5.11
CA ARG A 737 9.59 7.43 5.95
C ARG A 737 10.68 7.77 6.96
N ALA A 738 10.55 7.24 8.17
CA ALA A 738 11.60 7.26 9.18
C ALA A 738 12.04 5.85 9.59
N ASP A 739 13.35 5.64 9.63
CA ASP A 739 13.94 4.41 10.16
C ASP A 739 14.37 4.59 11.62
N VAL A 740 14.04 3.60 12.43
CA VAL A 740 14.30 3.57 13.87
C VAL A 740 15.05 2.29 14.21
N PRO A 741 16.28 2.37 14.74
CA PRO A 741 17.02 1.17 15.10
C PRO A 741 16.47 0.52 16.37
N GLY A 742 16.40 -0.82 16.37
CA GLY A 742 16.02 -1.63 17.53
C GLY A 742 14.54 -2.03 17.55
N ARG A 743 14.15 -2.76 18.61
CA ARG A 743 12.84 -3.43 18.76
C ARG A 743 11.96 -2.86 19.87
N GLY A 744 12.34 -1.70 20.41
CA GLY A 744 11.57 -0.97 21.42
C GLY A 744 10.26 -0.45 20.83
N PHE A 745 9.30 -0.14 21.70
CA PHE A 745 8.12 0.61 21.28
C PHE A 745 8.47 2.10 21.24
N ALA A 746 8.17 2.74 20.10
CA ALA A 746 8.37 4.15 19.88
C ALA A 746 7.22 4.70 19.02
N GLN A 747 7.10 6.03 19.01
CA GLN A 747 6.18 6.76 18.15
C GLN A 747 6.98 7.82 17.39
N VAL A 748 6.69 8.02 16.12
CA VAL A 748 7.38 9.00 15.27
C VAL A 748 6.37 10.01 14.74
N SER A 749 6.53 11.26 15.14
CA SER A 749 5.75 12.39 14.65
C SER A 749 6.47 13.04 13.47
N PHE A 750 5.74 13.26 12.38
CA PHE A 750 6.22 13.88 11.16
C PHE A 750 5.71 15.30 11.02
N ALA A 751 6.54 16.19 10.47
CA ALA A 751 6.15 17.56 10.18
C ALA A 751 6.89 18.11 8.95
N VAL A 752 6.30 19.11 8.32
CA VAL A 752 6.86 19.82 7.17
C VAL A 752 6.83 21.33 7.40
N ARG A 753 7.76 22.05 6.79
CA ARG A 753 7.68 23.50 6.64
C ARG A 753 8.31 23.96 5.32
N PRO A 754 7.85 25.06 4.72
CA PRO A 754 8.57 25.74 3.66
C PRO A 754 9.91 26.29 4.17
N ALA A 755 10.98 26.17 3.39
CA ALA A 755 12.29 26.68 3.74
C ALA A 755 12.25 28.19 4.00
N GLY A 756 12.97 28.63 5.04
CA GLY A 756 12.99 30.03 5.47
C GLY A 756 11.84 30.43 6.41
N THR A 757 10.89 29.53 6.69
CA THR A 757 9.83 29.74 7.69
C THR A 757 10.20 29.13 9.06
N GLN A 758 9.42 29.42 10.11
CA GLN A 758 9.71 28.97 11.48
C GLN A 758 8.72 27.96 12.06
N GLU A 759 7.50 27.90 11.50
CA GLU A 759 6.43 27.07 12.03
C GLU A 759 6.41 25.72 11.31
N TRP A 760 6.26 24.65 12.09
CA TRP A 760 6.12 23.29 11.57
C TRP A 760 4.63 22.95 11.47
N THR A 761 4.24 22.42 10.32
CA THR A 761 2.92 21.79 10.10
C THR A 761 3.04 20.31 10.40
N ALA A 762 2.28 19.80 11.37
CA ALA A 762 2.25 18.37 11.66
C ALA A 762 1.60 17.60 10.50
N LEU A 763 2.16 16.44 10.18
CA LEU A 763 1.65 15.56 9.12
C LEU A 763 0.98 14.30 9.67
N GLY A 764 1.36 13.87 10.88
CA GLY A 764 0.82 12.66 11.50
C GLY A 764 1.79 12.07 12.53
N THR A 765 1.32 11.12 13.33
CA THR A 765 2.17 10.35 14.27
C THR A 765 1.89 8.88 14.13
N ASP A 766 2.93 8.13 13.79
CA ASP A 766 2.89 6.69 13.61
C ASP A 766 3.52 5.98 14.83
N ASP A 767 2.91 4.88 15.26
CA ASP A 767 3.33 4.08 16.42
C ASP A 767 3.66 2.62 16.07
N ASN A 768 3.70 2.28 14.79
CA ASN A 768 4.12 0.98 14.31
C ASN A 768 5.18 1.12 13.19
N ALA A 769 6.17 0.22 13.19
CA ALA A 769 7.14 0.19 12.12
C ALA A 769 6.58 -0.60 10.92
N PRO A 770 6.94 -0.23 9.67
CA PRO A 770 7.80 0.89 9.27
C PRO A 770 7.13 2.26 9.48
N TYR A 771 7.82 3.22 10.11
CA TYR A 771 7.20 4.50 10.48
C TYR A 771 7.03 5.40 9.26
N ARG A 772 5.79 5.71 8.87
CA ARG A 772 5.50 6.48 7.65
C ARG A 772 4.27 7.38 7.77
N VAL A 773 4.24 8.40 6.92
CA VAL A 773 3.04 9.19 6.57
C VAL A 773 3.03 9.45 5.07
N PHE A 774 1.85 9.74 4.53
CA PHE A 774 1.65 9.98 3.09
C PHE A 774 0.99 11.35 2.86
N PRO A 775 1.72 12.47 3.08
CA PRO A 775 1.20 13.81 2.83
C PRO A 775 0.83 13.99 1.35
N ASP A 776 -0.30 14.65 1.09
CA ASP A 776 -0.65 15.13 -0.24
C ASP A 776 0.20 16.36 -0.60
N THR A 777 0.74 16.35 -1.81
CA THR A 777 1.62 17.39 -2.34
C THR A 777 1.05 18.07 -3.59
N ALA A 778 -0.15 17.70 -4.04
CA ALA A 778 -0.75 18.22 -5.27
C ALA A 778 -0.94 19.76 -5.28
N ASP A 779 -1.17 20.36 -4.11
CA ASP A 779 -1.31 21.82 -3.96
C ASP A 779 0.02 22.57 -3.75
N VAL A 780 1.15 21.85 -3.70
CA VAL A 780 2.48 22.45 -3.52
C VAL A 780 3.02 22.90 -4.87
N ALA A 781 3.31 24.20 -5.01
CA ALA A 781 3.85 24.74 -6.25
C ALA A 781 5.22 24.13 -6.62
N ASP A 782 5.42 23.83 -7.90
CA ASP A 782 6.72 23.40 -8.44
C ASP A 782 7.87 24.33 -8.03
N GLY A 783 8.99 23.72 -7.65
CA GLY A 783 10.19 24.40 -7.16
C GLY A 783 10.13 24.77 -5.67
N THR A 784 9.05 24.50 -4.94
CA THR A 784 8.96 24.81 -3.51
C THR A 784 9.96 23.99 -2.71
N LEU A 785 10.87 24.68 -2.02
CA LEU A 785 11.85 24.02 -1.15
C LEU A 785 11.24 23.74 0.23
N LEU A 786 11.09 22.46 0.57
CA LEU A 786 10.48 21.99 1.82
C LEU A 786 11.53 21.37 2.74
N GLU A 787 11.40 21.65 4.04
CA GLU A 787 12.11 20.95 5.10
C GLU A 787 11.14 20.01 5.83
N TYR A 788 11.60 18.80 6.13
CA TYR A 788 10.85 17.79 6.88
C TYR A 788 11.50 17.51 8.23
N ARG A 789 10.69 17.12 9.20
CA ARG A 789 11.11 16.76 10.56
C ARG A 789 10.45 15.45 10.97
N ALA A 790 11.25 14.53 11.49
CA ALA A 790 10.78 13.37 12.23
C ALA A 790 11.22 13.51 13.68
N VAL A 791 10.29 13.36 14.61
CA VAL A 791 10.55 13.39 16.05
C VAL A 791 10.10 12.07 16.65
N LEU A 792 11.06 11.29 17.14
CA LEU A 792 10.78 10.04 17.82
C LEU A 792 10.56 10.28 19.31
N LYS A 793 9.56 9.61 19.87
CA LYS A 793 9.31 9.47 21.31
C LYS A 793 9.33 8.00 21.70
N ASP A 794 10.27 7.61 22.56
CA ASP A 794 10.34 6.24 23.06
C ASP A 794 9.31 5.96 24.17
N SER A 795 9.15 4.68 24.55
CA SER A 795 8.25 4.27 25.64
C SER A 795 8.56 4.88 27.03
N SER A 796 9.70 5.54 27.20
CA SER A 796 10.11 6.22 28.43
C SER A 796 10.00 7.75 28.34
N GLY A 797 9.55 8.28 27.21
CA GLY A 797 9.39 9.70 26.93
C GLY A 797 10.69 10.40 26.54
N ASN A 798 11.78 9.68 26.23
CA ASN A 798 12.97 10.29 25.66
C ASN A 798 12.71 10.60 24.18
N LEU A 799 13.38 11.63 23.67
CA LEU A 799 13.21 12.11 22.31
C LEU A 799 14.50 12.03 21.50
N SER A 800 14.37 11.75 20.21
CA SER A 800 15.39 12.02 19.19
C SER A 800 14.70 12.67 17.99
N ALA A 801 15.48 13.34 17.14
CA ALA A 801 14.92 14.01 15.96
C ALA A 801 15.87 13.90 14.77
N SER A 802 15.30 13.99 13.58
CA SER A 802 16.01 13.99 12.30
C SER A 802 15.28 14.90 11.32
N SER A 803 16.01 15.47 10.37
CA SER A 803 15.43 16.26 9.29
C SER A 803 15.95 15.83 7.95
N ALA A 804 15.10 16.02 6.95
CA ALA A 804 15.39 15.89 5.55
C ALA A 804 14.82 17.12 4.82
N TRP A 805 15.03 17.21 3.52
CA TRP A 805 14.50 18.28 2.68
C TRP A 805 14.26 17.72 1.28
N ALA A 806 13.38 18.37 0.54
CA ALA A 806 13.13 18.08 -0.87
C ALA A 806 12.59 19.33 -1.57
N VAL A 807 12.59 19.30 -2.91
CA VAL A 807 12.01 20.34 -3.76
C VAL A 807 10.80 19.73 -4.45
N ALA A 808 9.63 20.39 -4.38
CA ALA A 808 8.42 19.92 -5.04
C ALA A 808 8.54 20.04 -6.58
N GLY A 809 7.99 19.08 -7.31
CA GLY A 809 7.93 19.09 -8.78
C GLY A 809 9.19 18.55 -9.48
N ALA A 810 9.05 18.19 -10.75
CA ALA A 810 10.11 17.56 -11.54
C ALA A 810 11.33 18.50 -11.73
N GLY A 811 12.46 18.14 -11.12
CA GLY A 811 13.74 18.84 -11.31
C GLY A 811 14.63 19.00 -10.07
N GLY A 812 14.29 18.37 -8.94
CA GLY A 812 15.09 18.45 -7.72
C GLY A 812 15.56 17.09 -7.22
N ALA A 813 16.46 16.41 -7.95
CA ALA A 813 17.03 15.14 -7.49
C ALA A 813 17.61 15.28 -6.05
N PRO A 814 17.20 14.43 -5.09
CA PRO A 814 17.96 14.18 -3.88
C PRO A 814 19.31 13.53 -4.25
N ALA A 815 20.39 13.94 -3.58
CA ALA A 815 21.66 13.23 -3.69
C ALA A 815 21.66 11.96 -2.81
N ASP A 816 21.88 10.82 -3.48
CA ASP A 816 22.27 9.47 -3.01
C ASP A 816 21.24 8.53 -2.33
N GLY A 817 20.89 7.44 -3.05
CA GLY A 817 20.69 6.06 -2.52
C GLY A 817 19.32 5.38 -2.81
N GLY A 818 19.28 4.15 -3.35
CA GLY A 818 18.01 3.55 -3.85
C GLY A 818 17.94 2.04 -4.21
N GLY A 819 17.23 1.62 -5.29
CA GLY A 819 17.02 0.24 -5.77
C GLY A 819 16.92 -0.08 -7.31
N THR A 820 16.88 -1.39 -7.65
CA THR A 820 17.63 -1.99 -8.77
C THR A 820 16.82 -2.80 -9.80
N GLY A 821 17.10 -2.68 -11.10
CA GLY A 821 16.61 -3.56 -12.20
C GLY A 821 17.51 -3.46 -13.45
N PRO A 822 17.61 -4.46 -14.35
CA PRO A 822 18.63 -4.45 -15.41
C PRO A 822 18.33 -3.39 -16.47
N VAL A 823 19.09 -2.30 -16.41
CA VAL A 823 19.08 -1.21 -17.38
C VAL A 823 19.76 -1.66 -18.67
N VAL A 824 19.03 -1.70 -19.78
CA VAL A 824 19.60 -2.01 -21.10
C VAL A 824 20.38 -0.79 -21.64
N GLY A 825 21.71 -0.90 -21.73
CA GLY A 825 22.60 0.01 -22.47
C GLY A 825 23.16 -0.63 -23.76
N GLU A 826 24.03 0.07 -24.50
CA GLU A 826 24.67 -0.48 -25.72
C GLU A 826 25.49 -1.76 -25.44
N VAL A 827 25.12 -2.89 -26.06
CA VAL A 827 25.76 -4.20 -25.86
C VAL A 827 26.65 -4.59 -27.04
N GLN A 828 27.89 -4.99 -26.77
CA GLN A 828 28.81 -5.53 -27.76
C GLN A 828 28.36 -6.93 -28.22
N GLN A 829 28.10 -7.08 -29.52
CA GLN A 829 27.62 -8.35 -30.10
C GLN A 829 28.74 -9.41 -30.18
N PRO A 830 28.46 -10.69 -29.84
CA PRO A 830 29.41 -11.79 -30.01
C PRO A 830 29.68 -12.12 -31.49
N ASP A 831 30.79 -12.81 -31.79
CA ASP A 831 31.15 -13.19 -33.17
C ASP A 831 30.28 -14.35 -33.70
N ALA A 832 29.81 -15.23 -32.81
CA ALA A 832 28.85 -16.29 -33.13
C ALA A 832 28.05 -16.73 -31.89
N VAL A 833 26.81 -17.19 -32.10
CA VAL A 833 25.97 -17.78 -31.06
C VAL A 833 25.38 -19.08 -31.58
N SER A 834 25.35 -20.12 -30.75
CA SER A 834 24.72 -21.39 -31.08
C SER A 834 23.86 -21.92 -29.95
N VAL A 835 22.94 -22.85 -30.30
CA VAL A 835 22.06 -23.54 -29.36
C VAL A 835 22.37 -25.04 -29.28
N PRO A 836 23.55 -25.42 -28.74
CA PRO A 836 23.87 -26.81 -28.50
C PRO A 836 22.93 -27.45 -27.46
N GLY A 837 22.42 -28.64 -27.77
CA GLY A 837 21.46 -29.38 -26.96
C GLY A 837 21.28 -30.83 -27.38
N THR A 838 20.31 -31.51 -26.77
CA THR A 838 19.91 -32.89 -27.11
C THR A 838 19.26 -33.04 -28.48
N HIS A 839 19.11 -31.93 -29.21
CA HIS A 839 18.47 -31.84 -30.53
C HIS A 839 19.46 -31.61 -31.68
N ASN A 840 20.77 -31.51 -31.42
CA ASN A 840 21.70 -31.11 -32.49
C ASN A 840 21.84 -32.20 -33.56
N THR A 841 21.78 -33.48 -33.20
CA THR A 841 21.83 -34.56 -34.21
C THR A 841 20.66 -34.46 -35.17
N GLU A 842 19.49 -34.07 -34.68
CA GLU A 842 18.26 -33.83 -35.43
C GLU A 842 18.37 -32.59 -36.32
N MET A 843 19.07 -31.53 -35.87
CA MET A 843 19.47 -30.38 -36.70
C MET A 843 20.50 -30.74 -37.79
N GLY A 844 21.09 -31.93 -37.73
CA GLY A 844 22.07 -32.43 -38.70
C GLY A 844 23.54 -32.26 -38.28
N CYS A 845 23.79 -32.09 -36.98
CA CYS A 845 25.14 -32.09 -36.41
C CYS A 845 25.69 -33.52 -36.23
N ASP A 846 27.01 -33.65 -36.15
CA ASP A 846 27.68 -34.95 -35.95
C ASP A 846 27.44 -35.55 -34.56
N ALA A 847 27.04 -34.73 -33.58
CA ALA A 847 26.71 -35.11 -32.21
C ALA A 847 25.85 -34.04 -31.51
N ASP A 848 25.17 -34.46 -30.45
CA ASP A 848 24.49 -33.56 -29.50
C ASP A 848 25.48 -32.72 -28.69
N TRP A 849 25.02 -31.57 -28.20
CA TRP A 849 25.82 -30.63 -27.41
C TRP A 849 27.07 -30.11 -28.13
N ALA A 850 26.97 -29.88 -29.44
CA ALA A 850 28.08 -29.48 -30.30
C ALA A 850 28.05 -27.95 -30.59
N PRO A 851 28.72 -27.09 -29.79
CA PRO A 851 28.63 -25.63 -29.91
C PRO A 851 29.26 -25.09 -31.21
N ALA A 852 30.19 -25.84 -31.80
CA ALA A 852 30.83 -25.50 -33.06
C ALA A 852 30.07 -26.02 -34.29
N CYS A 853 28.94 -26.70 -34.11
CA CYS A 853 28.15 -27.19 -35.22
C CYS A 853 27.54 -26.03 -36.01
N GLU A 854 27.79 -25.98 -37.32
CA GLU A 854 27.29 -24.92 -38.20
C GLU A 854 25.75 -24.95 -38.31
N GLN A 855 25.14 -26.13 -38.23
CA GLN A 855 23.70 -26.30 -38.32
C GLN A 855 22.94 -25.84 -37.07
N ALA A 856 23.63 -25.60 -35.94
CA ALA A 856 23.03 -25.15 -34.68
C ALA A 856 23.34 -23.68 -34.36
N GLN A 857 23.95 -22.94 -35.30
CA GLN A 857 24.25 -21.51 -35.12
C GLN A 857 22.99 -20.67 -35.32
N LEU A 858 22.80 -19.70 -34.43
CA LEU A 858 21.81 -18.64 -34.57
C LEU A 858 22.36 -17.54 -35.50
N ARG A 859 21.47 -16.66 -35.95
CA ARG A 859 21.82 -15.47 -36.73
C ARG A 859 21.39 -14.24 -35.98
N LEU A 860 22.30 -13.28 -35.86
CA LEU A 860 21.97 -11.96 -35.35
C LEU A 860 20.93 -11.31 -36.27
N ASP A 861 19.81 -10.92 -35.70
CA ASP A 861 18.83 -10.07 -36.34
C ASP A 861 19.31 -8.61 -36.23
N PRO A 862 19.61 -7.95 -37.36
CA PRO A 862 20.11 -6.58 -37.34
C PRO A 862 19.04 -5.55 -36.95
N GLN A 863 17.76 -5.92 -36.87
CA GLN A 863 16.67 -5.01 -36.51
C GLN A 863 16.56 -4.80 -35.00
N ASP A 864 16.78 -5.84 -34.20
CA ASP A 864 16.64 -5.78 -32.75
C ASP A 864 17.89 -6.21 -31.97
N GLY A 865 18.91 -6.75 -32.63
CA GLY A 865 20.14 -7.19 -31.97
C GLY A 865 20.01 -8.53 -31.25
N ILE A 866 18.92 -9.27 -31.45
CA ILE A 866 18.66 -10.59 -30.88
C ILE A 866 19.16 -11.68 -31.83
N TRP A 867 19.76 -12.73 -31.28
CA TRP A 867 20.17 -13.90 -32.07
C TRP A 867 19.01 -14.87 -32.23
N LYS A 868 18.65 -15.19 -33.47
CA LYS A 868 17.48 -16.01 -33.82
C LYS A 868 17.84 -17.19 -34.72
N GLY A 869 17.12 -18.31 -34.59
CA GLY A 869 17.30 -19.46 -35.48
C GLY A 869 16.15 -20.44 -35.42
N THR A 870 15.58 -20.77 -36.59
CA THR A 870 14.46 -21.72 -36.70
C THR A 870 14.93 -23.06 -37.25
N PHE A 871 14.56 -24.15 -36.58
CA PHE A 871 14.98 -25.51 -36.92
C PHE A 871 13.81 -26.49 -36.85
N ASP A 872 13.73 -27.43 -37.79
CA ASP A 872 12.73 -28.50 -37.77
C ASP A 872 13.15 -29.60 -36.78
N LEU A 873 12.42 -29.73 -35.67
CA LEU A 873 12.74 -30.65 -34.57
C LEU A 873 11.61 -31.67 -34.33
N PRO A 874 11.94 -32.92 -33.94
CA PRO A 874 10.93 -33.92 -33.61
C PRO A 874 10.23 -33.59 -32.30
N ALA A 875 8.95 -33.96 -32.20
CA ALA A 875 8.16 -33.73 -31.00
C ALA A 875 8.73 -34.45 -29.77
N GLY A 876 8.74 -33.76 -28.62
CA GLY A 876 9.18 -34.30 -27.33
C GLY A 876 10.11 -33.36 -26.56
N GLY A 877 10.43 -33.74 -25.33
CA GLY A 877 11.29 -32.97 -24.44
C GLY A 877 12.75 -32.98 -24.87
N HIS A 878 13.30 -31.78 -25.01
CA HIS A 878 14.69 -31.51 -25.35
C HIS A 878 15.31 -30.59 -24.31
N SER A 879 16.64 -30.45 -24.35
CA SER A 879 17.33 -29.46 -23.53
C SER A 879 18.52 -28.87 -24.25
N TYR A 880 18.82 -27.61 -24.00
CA TYR A 880 19.89 -26.87 -24.67
C TYR A 880 20.55 -25.85 -23.75
N LYS A 881 21.59 -25.22 -24.27
CA LYS A 881 22.21 -24.01 -23.74
C LYS A 881 22.56 -23.10 -24.89
N VAL A 882 22.82 -21.84 -24.59
CA VAL A 882 23.47 -20.93 -25.53
C VAL A 882 24.98 -21.05 -25.37
N ALA A 883 25.71 -21.22 -26.47
CA ALA A 883 27.15 -21.18 -26.50
C ALA A 883 27.62 -20.01 -27.36
N VAL A 884 28.57 -19.24 -26.82
CA VAL A 884 29.12 -18.05 -27.48
C VAL A 884 30.44 -18.42 -28.19
N ASP A 885 30.65 -17.82 -29.35
CA ASP A 885 31.84 -17.93 -30.18
C ASP A 885 32.24 -19.38 -30.53
N ARG A 886 31.22 -20.22 -30.78
CA ARG A 886 31.36 -21.63 -31.18
C ARG A 886 32.07 -22.53 -30.15
N ALA A 887 32.19 -22.10 -28.89
CA ALA A 887 32.88 -22.83 -27.83
C ALA A 887 32.05 -22.87 -26.54
N TRP A 888 32.44 -23.72 -25.60
CA TRP A 888 31.82 -23.78 -24.27
C TRP A 888 32.48 -22.83 -23.25
N ASP A 889 33.50 -22.08 -23.68
CA ASP A 889 34.26 -21.18 -22.82
C ASP A 889 33.35 -20.11 -22.19
N GLU A 890 32.35 -19.66 -22.94
CA GLU A 890 31.26 -18.78 -22.50
C GLU A 890 29.93 -19.37 -22.96
N ASN A 891 29.04 -19.66 -22.02
CA ASN A 891 27.75 -20.29 -22.30
C ASN A 891 26.71 -19.93 -21.23
N TYR A 892 25.45 -19.89 -21.63
CA TYR A 892 24.34 -19.46 -20.79
C TYR A 892 23.23 -20.50 -20.75
N GLY A 893 22.70 -20.70 -19.55
CA GLY A 893 21.67 -21.70 -19.23
C GLY A 893 20.36 -21.07 -18.75
N ALA A 894 19.53 -21.85 -18.05
CA ALA A 894 18.27 -21.38 -17.48
C ALA A 894 18.42 -20.08 -16.67
N GLY A 895 17.50 -19.14 -16.85
CA GLY A 895 17.53 -17.81 -16.24
C GLY A 895 18.68 -16.91 -16.72
N GLY A 896 19.34 -17.24 -17.84
CA GLY A 896 20.49 -16.48 -18.36
C GLY A 896 21.78 -16.66 -17.56
N ALA A 897 21.86 -17.67 -16.68
CA ALA A 897 23.03 -17.87 -15.83
C ALA A 897 24.26 -18.34 -16.61
N LEU A 898 25.42 -17.71 -16.38
CA LEU A 898 26.71 -18.14 -16.92
C LEU A 898 27.05 -19.56 -16.45
N ALA A 899 27.29 -20.44 -17.41
CA ALA A 899 27.45 -21.88 -17.21
C ALA A 899 26.26 -22.54 -16.46
N GLY A 900 25.08 -21.93 -16.49
CA GLY A 900 23.87 -22.30 -15.76
C GLY A 900 23.29 -23.68 -16.09
N ALA A 901 22.14 -24.04 -15.52
CA ALA A 901 21.49 -25.30 -15.84
C ALA A 901 21.05 -25.37 -17.33
N ASN A 902 20.83 -26.56 -17.86
CA ASN A 902 20.30 -26.69 -19.22
C ASN A 902 18.86 -26.15 -19.27
N ILE A 903 18.51 -25.44 -20.33
CA ILE A 903 17.15 -24.97 -20.61
C ILE A 903 16.39 -26.15 -21.20
N GLY A 904 15.32 -26.59 -20.53
CA GLY A 904 14.44 -27.64 -21.03
C GLY A 904 13.28 -27.03 -21.81
N TYR A 905 12.88 -27.67 -22.91
CA TYR A 905 11.70 -27.27 -23.70
C TYR A 905 11.04 -28.48 -24.33
N ASP A 906 9.74 -28.39 -24.59
CA ASP A 906 8.97 -29.45 -25.26
C ASP A 906 8.68 -29.05 -26.71
N ALA A 907 9.40 -29.66 -27.66
CA ALA A 907 9.16 -29.38 -29.07
C ALA A 907 7.79 -29.94 -29.52
N PRO A 908 6.97 -29.18 -30.26
CA PRO A 908 5.66 -29.65 -30.74
C PRO A 908 5.77 -30.61 -31.95
N GLY A 909 6.95 -30.69 -32.58
CA GLY A 909 7.18 -31.44 -33.81
C GLY A 909 6.97 -30.59 -35.05
N GLY A 910 8.06 -30.06 -35.62
CA GLY A 910 8.04 -29.04 -36.68
C GLY A 910 9.06 -27.95 -36.43
N PRO A 911 8.91 -26.76 -37.04
CA PRO A 911 9.83 -25.65 -36.83
C PRO A 911 9.73 -25.11 -35.39
N VAL A 912 10.89 -24.93 -34.74
CA VAL A 912 11.06 -24.26 -33.44
C VAL A 912 12.08 -23.15 -33.62
N THR A 913 11.76 -21.94 -33.18
CA THR A 913 12.62 -20.77 -33.23
C THR A 913 13.24 -20.51 -31.86
N PHE A 914 14.56 -20.40 -31.83
CA PHE A 914 15.33 -20.06 -30.64
C PHE A 914 15.69 -18.58 -30.66
N TYR A 915 15.62 -17.94 -29.50
CA TYR A 915 15.94 -16.54 -29.28
C TYR A 915 16.99 -16.43 -28.19
N TYR A 916 17.97 -15.56 -28.39
CA TYR A 916 18.99 -15.23 -27.39
C TYR A 916 19.27 -13.74 -27.37
N ASP A 917 19.09 -13.15 -26.21
CA ASP A 917 19.44 -11.76 -25.94
C ASP A 917 20.86 -11.69 -25.38
N PRO A 918 21.83 -11.09 -26.10
CA PRO A 918 23.19 -10.92 -25.59
C PRO A 918 23.28 -9.91 -24.43
N ALA A 919 22.26 -9.07 -24.19
CA ALA A 919 22.25 -8.07 -23.12
C ALA A 919 21.91 -8.67 -21.76
N THR A 920 20.85 -9.48 -21.69
CA THR A 920 20.39 -10.13 -20.46
C THR A 920 20.91 -11.56 -20.33
N HIS A 921 21.50 -12.10 -21.39
CA HIS A 921 21.86 -13.51 -21.56
C HIS A 921 20.68 -14.49 -21.50
N TRP A 922 19.45 -13.98 -21.50
CA TRP A 922 18.26 -14.81 -21.50
C TRP A 922 18.08 -15.49 -22.87
N ALA A 923 17.60 -16.72 -22.83
CA ALA A 923 17.34 -17.52 -24.02
C ALA A 923 16.03 -18.30 -23.84
N THR A 924 15.23 -18.33 -24.89
CA THR A 924 13.96 -19.06 -24.91
C THR A 924 13.64 -19.57 -26.31
N THR A 925 12.54 -20.30 -26.43
CA THR A 925 12.00 -20.78 -27.70
C THR A 925 10.54 -20.38 -27.88
N ASP A 926 10.07 -20.34 -29.14
CA ASP A 926 8.63 -20.19 -29.45
C ASP A 926 7.79 -21.42 -29.05
N ALA A 927 8.41 -22.45 -28.44
CA ALA A 927 7.73 -23.60 -27.87
C ALA A 927 7.53 -23.50 -26.34
N ASP A 928 8.15 -22.54 -25.65
CA ASP A 928 8.19 -22.43 -24.18
C ASP A 928 7.23 -21.40 -23.57
N GLY A 929 6.45 -20.68 -24.40
CA GLY A 929 5.53 -19.64 -23.97
C GLY A 929 5.44 -18.51 -24.98
N PRO A 930 4.55 -17.52 -24.76
CA PRO A 930 4.42 -16.39 -25.67
C PRO A 930 5.66 -15.48 -25.59
N LEU A 931 6.08 -14.94 -26.74
CA LEU A 931 7.08 -13.87 -26.77
C LEU A 931 6.39 -12.53 -26.54
N LEU A 932 6.72 -11.82 -25.46
CA LEU A 932 6.08 -10.57 -25.10
C LEU A 932 6.93 -9.36 -25.45
N THR A 933 6.36 -8.37 -26.14
CA THR A 933 7.06 -7.14 -26.51
C THR A 933 6.17 -5.93 -26.27
N ALA A 934 6.72 -4.90 -25.63
CA ALA A 934 6.03 -3.61 -25.50
C ALA A 934 6.13 -2.84 -26.82
N SER A 935 5.07 -2.91 -27.63
CA SER A 935 5.00 -2.21 -28.90
C SER A 935 4.37 -0.83 -28.74
N GLY A 936 5.15 0.23 -28.96
CA GLY A 936 4.76 1.60 -28.60
C GLY A 936 5.49 2.70 -29.35
N THR A 937 5.28 3.94 -28.92
CA THR A 937 5.84 5.20 -29.48
C THR A 937 7.31 5.47 -29.13
N PHE A 938 7.97 4.53 -28.46
CA PHE A 938 9.36 4.67 -28.02
C PHE A 938 10.30 3.69 -28.73
N GLN A 939 9.79 2.89 -29.66
CA GLN A 939 10.56 1.78 -30.22
C GLN A 939 11.64 2.26 -31.20
N ASP A 940 11.41 3.37 -31.92
CA ASP A 940 12.44 3.93 -32.80
C ASP A 940 13.64 4.50 -32.02
N GLU A 941 13.40 5.09 -30.84
CA GLU A 941 14.45 5.53 -29.90
C GLU A 941 15.30 4.36 -29.39
N LEU A 942 14.71 3.17 -29.23
CA LEU A 942 15.43 1.92 -28.92
C LEU A 942 16.19 1.33 -30.12
N GLY A 943 16.12 1.98 -31.28
CA GLY A 943 16.76 1.53 -32.51
C GLY A 943 15.95 0.52 -33.32
N CYS A 944 14.64 0.37 -33.08
CA CYS A 944 13.75 -0.30 -34.03
C CYS A 944 13.60 0.52 -35.32
N ALA A 945 13.15 -0.12 -36.39
CA ALA A 945 12.99 0.56 -37.68
C ALA A 945 11.88 1.64 -37.69
N ALA A 946 10.89 1.52 -36.80
CA ALA A 946 9.79 2.44 -36.57
C ALA A 946 9.10 2.13 -35.23
N ASP A 947 8.28 3.06 -34.76
CA ASP A 947 7.33 2.84 -33.65
C ASP A 947 6.26 1.81 -33.97
N ARG A 948 5.69 1.23 -32.91
CA ARG A 948 4.59 0.26 -32.95
C ARG A 948 4.89 -0.89 -33.92
N THR A 949 6.08 -1.45 -33.79
CA THR A 949 6.60 -2.57 -34.56
C THR A 949 6.64 -3.81 -33.66
N PRO A 950 5.59 -4.67 -33.66
CA PRO A 950 5.48 -5.79 -32.71
C PRO A 950 6.54 -6.87 -32.91
N ASP A 951 7.16 -6.94 -34.09
CA ASP A 951 8.21 -7.89 -34.43
C ASP A 951 9.63 -7.40 -34.04
N CYS A 952 9.76 -6.21 -33.44
CA CYS A 952 11.03 -5.71 -32.91
C CYS A 952 11.18 -6.03 -31.41
N LEU A 953 12.09 -6.95 -31.06
CA LEU A 953 12.33 -7.40 -29.69
C LEU A 953 13.26 -6.47 -28.87
N ARG A 954 13.36 -5.18 -29.21
CA ARG A 954 14.15 -4.23 -28.40
C ARG A 954 13.54 -4.01 -27.02
N PRO A 955 12.21 -3.84 -26.89
CA PRO A 955 11.52 -3.89 -25.61
C PRO A 955 10.92 -5.28 -25.36
N TRP A 956 11.78 -6.30 -25.34
CA TRP A 956 11.39 -7.66 -25.03
C TRP A 956 11.18 -7.81 -23.51
N LEU A 957 9.95 -8.10 -23.09
CA LEU A 957 9.65 -8.41 -21.69
C LEU A 957 10.05 -9.86 -21.40
N GLN A 958 10.82 -10.06 -20.34
CA GLN A 958 11.45 -11.34 -20.01
C GLN A 958 11.05 -11.75 -18.59
N ASP A 959 10.89 -13.06 -18.38
CA ASP A 959 10.59 -13.68 -17.08
C ASP A 959 11.71 -14.70 -16.76
N PRO A 960 12.88 -14.25 -16.28
CA PRO A 960 14.03 -15.13 -16.05
C PRO A 960 13.91 -16.00 -14.78
N ASP A 961 13.08 -15.63 -13.81
CA ASP A 961 12.85 -16.38 -12.56
C ASP A 961 11.60 -17.27 -12.60
N GLY A 962 10.76 -17.11 -13.62
CA GLY A 962 9.63 -17.98 -13.93
C GLY A 962 8.45 -17.78 -12.99
N ASP A 963 8.29 -16.58 -12.45
CA ASP A 963 7.22 -16.25 -11.49
C ASP A 963 5.89 -15.87 -12.17
N GLY A 964 5.89 -15.73 -13.50
CA GLY A 964 4.74 -15.34 -14.31
C GLY A 964 4.65 -13.85 -14.60
N THR A 965 5.57 -13.03 -14.07
CA THR A 965 5.69 -11.60 -14.32
C THR A 965 6.85 -11.33 -15.28
N TYR A 966 6.54 -10.73 -16.42
CA TYR A 966 7.52 -10.39 -17.44
C TYR A 966 7.91 -8.92 -17.30
N ALA A 967 9.20 -8.62 -17.29
CA ALA A 967 9.70 -7.27 -17.10
C ALA A 967 10.67 -6.84 -18.21
N TRP A 968 10.69 -5.54 -18.49
CA TRP A 968 11.67 -4.89 -19.35
C TRP A 968 12.01 -3.50 -18.81
N SER A 969 13.29 -3.12 -18.82
CA SER A 969 13.74 -1.79 -18.37
C SER A 969 14.76 -1.16 -19.32
N THR A 970 14.78 0.16 -19.46
CA THR A 970 15.73 0.90 -20.30
C THR A 970 16.03 2.31 -19.77
N THR A 971 17.18 2.87 -20.13
CA THR A 971 17.50 4.31 -20.00
C THR A 971 17.63 5.02 -21.34
N LEU A 972 17.35 4.31 -22.44
CA LEU A 972 17.64 4.78 -23.80
C LEU A 972 16.52 5.63 -24.39
N ILE A 973 15.33 5.61 -23.79
CA ILE A 973 14.22 6.45 -24.22
C ILE A 973 14.35 7.82 -23.52
N PRO A 974 14.31 8.93 -24.28
CA PRO A 974 14.50 10.27 -23.72
C PRO A 974 13.30 10.69 -22.84
N ALA A 975 13.41 11.83 -22.17
CA ALA A 975 12.31 12.44 -21.45
C ALA A 975 11.10 12.67 -22.38
N GLY A 976 9.92 12.23 -21.96
CA GLY A 976 8.72 12.32 -22.77
C GLY A 976 7.59 11.40 -22.34
N GLU A 977 6.45 11.60 -23.00
CA GLU A 977 5.25 10.78 -22.85
C GLU A 977 5.21 9.74 -23.96
N TYR A 978 5.13 8.47 -23.58
CA TYR A 978 5.07 7.36 -24.52
C TYR A 978 3.84 6.49 -24.28
N THR A 979 3.38 5.83 -25.33
CA THR A 979 2.24 4.90 -25.26
C THR A 979 2.58 3.57 -25.91
N PHE A 980 2.11 2.46 -25.34
CA PHE A 980 2.39 1.12 -25.86
C PHE A 980 1.30 0.09 -25.55
N ARG A 981 1.42 -1.09 -26.15
CA ARG A 981 0.69 -2.32 -25.77
C ARG A 981 1.69 -3.46 -25.60
N VAL A 982 1.41 -4.39 -24.70
CA VAL A 982 2.17 -5.64 -24.62
C VAL A 982 1.61 -6.60 -25.66
N VAL A 983 2.42 -6.98 -26.65
CA VAL A 983 2.01 -7.80 -27.78
C VAL A 983 2.66 -9.18 -27.70
N GLU A 984 1.84 -10.22 -27.86
CA GLU A 984 2.27 -11.61 -27.90
C GLU A 984 2.73 -12.05 -29.30
N ASP A 985 3.72 -12.92 -29.32
CA ASP A 985 4.17 -13.71 -30.47
C ASP A 985 4.45 -12.88 -31.71
N LEU A 986 5.18 -11.77 -31.51
CA LEU A 986 5.61 -10.86 -32.59
C LEU A 986 4.43 -10.29 -33.39
N GLY A 987 3.27 -10.11 -32.73
CA GLY A 987 2.03 -9.62 -33.35
C GLY A 987 1.11 -10.70 -33.91
N ALA A 988 1.41 -11.98 -33.68
CA ALA A 988 0.50 -13.09 -34.02
C ALA A 988 -0.49 -13.44 -32.89
N GLY A 989 -0.20 -13.04 -31.65
CA GLY A 989 -1.03 -13.26 -30.47
C GLY A 989 -1.88 -12.04 -30.06
N ALA A 990 -2.34 -12.01 -28.81
CA ALA A 990 -3.11 -10.90 -28.28
C ALA A 990 -2.24 -9.66 -28.03
N ALA A 991 -2.86 -8.47 -28.09
CA ALA A 991 -2.22 -7.21 -27.72
C ALA A 991 -2.96 -6.64 -26.51
N TYR A 992 -2.27 -6.50 -25.38
CA TYR A 992 -2.84 -6.05 -24.12
C TYR A 992 -2.57 -4.57 -23.90
N GLY A 993 -3.64 -3.84 -23.61
CA GLY A 993 -3.62 -2.43 -23.27
C GLY A 993 -3.89 -2.19 -21.79
N GLN A 994 -4.34 -0.99 -21.45
CA GLN A 994 -4.74 -0.59 -20.11
C GLN A 994 -5.68 -1.64 -19.46
N ASP A 995 -5.49 -1.86 -18.16
CA ASP A 995 -6.23 -2.85 -17.34
C ASP A 995 -6.13 -4.31 -17.84
N GLY A 996 -5.11 -4.62 -18.65
CA GLY A 996 -4.93 -5.95 -19.21
C GLY A 996 -5.98 -6.35 -20.24
N ALA A 997 -6.69 -5.37 -20.82
CA ALA A 997 -7.70 -5.63 -21.83
C ALA A 997 -7.07 -5.97 -23.18
N VAL A 998 -7.53 -7.08 -23.79
CA VAL A 998 -7.18 -7.44 -25.18
C VAL A 998 -7.71 -6.36 -26.13
N ASP A 999 -6.81 -5.84 -26.96
CA ASP A 999 -7.00 -4.70 -27.86
C ASP A 999 -7.41 -3.38 -27.13
N GLY A 1000 -7.17 -3.30 -25.82
CA GLY A 1000 -7.46 -2.15 -24.97
C GLY A 1000 -6.69 -0.88 -25.34
N ALA A 1001 -6.99 0.25 -24.67
CA ALA A 1001 -6.27 1.51 -24.87
C ALA A 1001 -4.75 1.32 -24.64
N GLU A 1002 -3.90 2.09 -25.33
CA GLU A 1002 -2.46 2.00 -25.09
C GLU A 1002 -2.12 2.47 -23.66
N VAL A 1003 -1.20 1.77 -23.00
CA VAL A 1003 -0.67 2.11 -21.67
C VAL A 1003 0.31 3.26 -21.79
N SER A 1004 0.19 4.25 -20.91
CA SER A 1004 1.11 5.40 -20.85
C SER A 1004 2.38 5.08 -20.04
N LEU A 1005 3.50 5.63 -20.48
CA LEU A 1005 4.80 5.62 -19.83
C LEU A 1005 5.40 7.03 -19.92
N THR A 1006 5.47 7.71 -18.78
CA THR A 1006 6.11 9.03 -18.66
C THR A 1006 7.56 8.86 -18.25
N VAL A 1007 8.49 9.45 -18.98
CA VAL A 1007 9.92 9.53 -18.61
C VAL A 1007 10.22 10.98 -18.24
N PRO A 1008 10.45 11.30 -16.95
CA PRO A 1008 10.56 12.69 -16.50
C PRO A 1008 11.82 13.40 -17.01
N GLU A 1009 12.94 12.69 -17.07
CA GLU A 1009 14.26 13.23 -17.45
C GLU A 1009 15.05 12.20 -18.27
N ASP A 1010 15.93 12.68 -19.15
CA ASP A 1010 16.81 11.83 -19.95
C ASP A 1010 17.68 10.96 -19.04
N GLY A 1011 17.80 9.67 -19.35
CA GLY A 1011 18.66 8.74 -18.61
C GLY A 1011 18.03 8.14 -17.35
N MET A 1012 16.77 8.46 -17.03
CA MET A 1012 15.97 7.74 -16.04
C MET A 1012 15.68 6.30 -16.52
N VAL A 1013 15.61 5.35 -15.59
CA VAL A 1013 15.24 3.97 -15.91
C VAL A 1013 13.73 3.89 -16.04
N ALA A 1014 13.24 3.62 -17.25
CA ALA A 1014 11.86 3.24 -17.49
C ALA A 1014 11.70 1.73 -17.41
N THR A 1015 10.74 1.26 -16.61
CA THR A 1015 10.43 -0.16 -16.41
C THR A 1015 8.98 -0.45 -16.80
N ILE A 1016 8.77 -1.54 -17.52
CA ILE A 1016 7.47 -2.10 -17.88
C ILE A 1016 7.40 -3.53 -17.31
N GLU A 1017 6.35 -3.82 -16.55
CA GLU A 1017 6.03 -5.14 -15.99
C GLU A 1017 4.68 -5.62 -16.54
N TYR A 1018 4.54 -6.92 -16.75
CA TYR A 1018 3.33 -7.57 -17.23
C TYR A 1018 3.12 -8.90 -16.51
N ASP A 1019 2.00 -9.05 -15.82
CA ASP A 1019 1.60 -10.32 -15.19
C ASP A 1019 0.85 -11.20 -16.20
N ALA A 1020 1.35 -12.39 -16.50
CA ALA A 1020 0.76 -13.27 -17.50
C ALA A 1020 -0.53 -13.99 -17.04
N ALA A 1021 -0.85 -13.98 -15.74
CA ALA A 1021 -2.07 -14.56 -15.19
C ALA A 1021 -3.23 -13.56 -15.17
N THR A 1022 -2.96 -12.29 -14.86
CA THR A 1022 -3.97 -11.21 -14.78
C THR A 1022 -4.00 -10.32 -16.02
N HIS A 1023 -2.95 -10.37 -16.84
CA HIS A 1023 -2.68 -9.46 -17.95
C HIS A 1023 -2.43 -7.99 -17.54
N GLU A 1024 -2.29 -7.72 -16.24
CA GLU A 1024 -2.05 -6.38 -15.72
C GLU A 1024 -0.67 -5.85 -16.17
N ILE A 1025 -0.63 -4.60 -16.62
CA ILE A 1025 0.60 -3.91 -17.04
C ILE A 1025 0.91 -2.80 -16.04
N ARG A 1026 2.14 -2.77 -15.52
CA ARG A 1026 2.63 -1.71 -14.63
C ARG A 1026 3.83 -1.00 -15.24
N THR A 1027 3.92 0.31 -15.05
CA THR A 1027 5.03 1.13 -15.51
C THR A 1027 5.66 1.88 -14.32
N ARG A 1028 6.98 2.05 -14.33
CA ARG A 1028 7.71 2.82 -13.31
C ARG A 1028 8.89 3.56 -13.94
N THR A 1029 9.26 4.71 -13.38
CA THR A 1029 10.50 5.43 -13.72
C THR A 1029 11.31 5.77 -12.48
N GLY A 1030 12.62 5.52 -12.48
CA GLY A 1030 13.49 5.81 -11.32
C GLY A 1030 14.99 5.82 -11.65
N ALA A 1031 15.82 6.11 -10.64
CA ALA A 1031 17.28 6.03 -10.75
C ALA A 1031 17.77 4.56 -10.84
N ALA A 1032 18.93 4.33 -11.46
CA ALA A 1032 19.46 2.99 -11.72
C ALA A 1032 20.24 2.40 -10.52
N GLU A 1033 19.78 1.30 -9.88
CA GLU A 1033 20.66 0.47 -9.03
C GLU A 1033 20.87 -1.00 -9.47
N GLN A 1034 21.87 -1.65 -8.85
CA GLN A 1034 22.26 -3.07 -9.00
C GLN A 1034 21.69 -4.06 -7.97
N PRO A 1035 21.01 -5.16 -8.37
CA PRO A 1035 20.32 -6.07 -7.45
C PRO A 1035 21.27 -6.83 -6.53
N ALA A 1036 20.94 -6.88 -5.23
CA ALA A 1036 21.56 -7.82 -4.30
C ALA A 1036 21.00 -9.23 -4.48
N ALA A 1037 21.77 -10.23 -4.09
CA ALA A 1037 21.29 -11.59 -4.08
C ALA A 1037 20.33 -11.81 -2.89
N GLY A 1038 19.11 -12.27 -3.18
CA GLY A 1038 18.10 -12.58 -2.16
C GLY A 1038 18.52 -13.69 -1.15
N PRO A 1039 17.66 -13.99 -0.17
CA PRO A 1039 17.94 -14.96 0.90
C PRO A 1039 18.27 -16.37 0.35
N ASP A 1040 19.44 -16.92 0.73
CA ASP A 1040 19.94 -18.20 0.22
C ASP A 1040 20.63 -19.01 1.34
N LEU A 1041 19.99 -20.11 1.78
CA LEU A 1041 20.57 -21.00 2.80
C LEU A 1041 21.52 -22.06 2.23
N GLY A 1042 21.52 -22.25 0.92
CA GLY A 1042 22.33 -23.25 0.22
C GLY A 1042 23.77 -22.81 0.02
N THR A 1043 24.02 -21.50 -0.06
CA THR A 1043 25.36 -20.93 -0.21
C THR A 1043 25.84 -20.30 1.10
N ALA A 1044 27.06 -20.64 1.50
CA ALA A 1044 27.71 -20.05 2.68
C ALA A 1044 28.61 -18.87 2.28
N ARG A 1045 28.03 -17.67 2.21
CA ARG A 1045 28.74 -16.44 1.84
C ARG A 1045 29.32 -15.72 3.06
N ALA A 1046 28.72 -15.91 4.24
CA ALA A 1046 29.25 -15.35 5.49
C ALA A 1046 30.42 -16.21 6.04
N ALA A 1047 31.33 -15.56 6.75
CA ALA A 1047 32.51 -16.19 7.34
C ALA A 1047 32.66 -15.82 8.81
N TRP A 1048 32.95 -16.81 9.65
CA TRP A 1048 33.39 -16.58 11.03
C TRP A 1048 34.89 -16.28 11.02
N VAL A 1049 35.25 -15.02 11.27
CA VAL A 1049 36.61 -14.47 11.03
C VAL A 1049 37.38 -14.12 12.31
N GLY A 1050 36.74 -14.24 13.47
CA GLY A 1050 37.37 -13.94 14.76
C GLY A 1050 36.80 -14.74 15.92
N ALA A 1051 37.24 -14.44 17.14
CA ALA A 1051 36.75 -15.13 18.34
C ALA A 1051 35.22 -14.99 18.52
N ASP A 1052 34.68 -13.82 18.19
CA ASP A 1052 33.28 -13.41 18.33
C ASP A 1052 32.78 -12.58 17.13
N LEU A 1053 33.45 -12.69 15.98
CA LEU A 1053 33.20 -11.87 14.80
C LEU A 1053 32.86 -12.72 13.57
N LEU A 1054 31.73 -12.40 12.96
CA LEU A 1054 31.27 -12.85 11.65
C LEU A 1054 31.44 -11.71 10.64
N ALA A 1055 31.62 -12.04 9.38
CA ALA A 1055 31.68 -11.11 8.27
C ALA A 1055 30.75 -11.57 7.15
N VAL A 1056 29.95 -10.64 6.64
CA VAL A 1056 28.98 -10.85 5.55
C VAL A 1056 29.44 -10.01 4.36
N PRO A 1057 29.67 -10.59 3.17
CA PRO A 1057 30.19 -9.86 2.01
C PRO A 1057 29.28 -8.71 1.54
N ALA A 1058 29.89 -7.66 0.98
CA ALA A 1058 29.18 -6.59 0.27
C ALA A 1058 28.36 -7.21 -0.89
N GLY A 1059 27.05 -6.92 -0.95
CA GLY A 1059 26.12 -7.51 -1.93
C GLY A 1059 25.24 -8.67 -1.40
N THR A 1060 25.39 -9.04 -0.13
CA THR A 1060 24.42 -9.95 0.54
C THR A 1060 23.17 -9.23 1.03
N VAL A 1061 23.28 -7.92 1.25
CA VAL A 1061 22.17 -7.02 1.63
C VAL A 1061 21.79 -6.22 0.38
N PRO A 1062 20.49 -5.95 0.13
CA PRO A 1062 20.03 -5.04 -0.92
C PRO A 1062 20.82 -3.72 -0.96
N ALA A 1063 21.16 -3.28 -2.17
CA ALA A 1063 21.74 -1.95 -2.37
C ALA A 1063 20.82 -0.87 -1.76
N GLY A 1064 21.41 0.25 -1.31
CA GLY A 1064 20.68 1.32 -0.61
C GLY A 1064 20.28 1.00 0.84
N THR A 1065 20.23 -0.27 1.24
CA THR A 1065 19.91 -0.64 2.62
C THR A 1065 21.11 -0.46 3.55
N ASP A 1066 21.00 0.42 4.55
CA ASP A 1066 22.00 0.50 5.61
C ASP A 1066 21.93 -0.77 6.50
N PRO A 1067 22.97 -1.62 6.53
CA PRO A 1067 22.99 -2.82 7.35
C PRO A 1067 22.80 -2.55 8.85
N ALA A 1068 23.11 -1.34 9.33
CA ALA A 1068 22.91 -0.93 10.71
C ALA A 1068 21.43 -0.75 11.11
N LEU A 1069 20.54 -0.60 10.13
CA LEU A 1069 19.09 -0.51 10.33
C LEU A 1069 18.40 -1.88 10.30
N LEU A 1070 19.12 -2.93 9.90
CA LEU A 1070 18.58 -4.28 9.83
C LEU A 1070 18.72 -5.04 11.15
N ASP A 1071 17.76 -5.93 11.37
CA ASP A 1071 17.75 -6.85 12.49
C ASP A 1071 18.48 -8.14 12.14
N TRP A 1072 19.68 -8.34 12.68
CA TRP A 1072 20.52 -9.49 12.35
C TRP A 1072 20.39 -10.63 13.35
N SER A 1073 20.36 -11.87 12.84
CA SER A 1073 20.36 -13.09 13.66
C SER A 1073 21.30 -14.17 13.12
N LEU A 1074 21.85 -14.97 14.04
CA LEU A 1074 22.57 -16.20 13.75
C LEU A 1074 21.72 -17.40 14.16
N THR A 1075 21.36 -18.24 13.20
CA THR A 1075 20.55 -19.45 13.39
C THR A 1075 21.36 -20.70 13.08
N TRP A 1076 21.30 -21.73 13.92
CA TRP A 1076 22.02 -22.98 13.69
C TRP A 1076 21.25 -24.22 14.12
N GLY A 1077 21.49 -25.33 13.41
CA GLY A 1077 20.87 -26.63 13.65
C GLY A 1077 21.86 -27.78 13.40
N PRO A 1078 21.78 -28.87 14.19
CA PRO A 1078 22.72 -29.99 14.06
C PRO A 1078 22.49 -30.87 12.81
N ASP A 1079 21.28 -30.84 12.23
CA ASP A 1079 20.83 -31.85 11.27
C ASP A 1079 20.62 -31.31 9.84
N GLY A 1080 21.02 -30.07 9.55
CA GLY A 1080 20.86 -29.47 8.21
C GLY A 1080 19.41 -29.20 7.80
N ALA A 1081 18.51 -29.07 8.79
CA ALA A 1081 17.07 -28.90 8.60
C ALA A 1081 16.63 -27.42 8.70
N LEU A 1082 17.56 -26.46 8.55
CA LEU A 1082 17.17 -25.05 8.54
C LEU A 1082 16.42 -24.75 7.24
N ALA A 1083 15.29 -24.07 7.35
CA ALA A 1083 14.48 -23.63 6.22
C ALA A 1083 14.18 -22.14 6.33
N LEU A 1084 13.94 -21.49 5.19
CA LEU A 1084 13.38 -20.15 5.17
C LEU A 1084 11.86 -20.25 5.39
N ASP A 1085 11.36 -19.31 6.16
CA ASP A 1085 9.97 -18.87 6.21
C ASP A 1085 9.99 -17.37 5.92
N ALA A 1086 8.82 -16.71 5.85
CA ALA A 1086 8.71 -15.30 5.44
C ALA A 1086 9.64 -14.34 6.24
N GLU A 1087 9.84 -14.60 7.54
CA GLU A 1087 10.46 -13.64 8.47
C GLU A 1087 11.52 -14.26 9.39
N THR A 1088 11.70 -15.57 9.33
CA THR A 1088 12.72 -16.24 10.13
C THR A 1088 13.29 -17.44 9.41
N VAL A 1089 14.49 -17.84 9.85
CA VAL A 1089 15.04 -19.16 9.58
C VAL A 1089 14.47 -20.12 10.63
N THR A 1090 13.76 -21.16 10.19
CA THR A 1090 13.14 -22.17 11.06
C THR A 1090 14.05 -23.41 11.21
N GLY A 1091 13.66 -24.37 12.05
CA GLY A 1091 14.37 -25.65 12.20
C GLY A 1091 15.65 -25.61 13.06
N GLY A 1092 15.95 -24.48 13.71
CA GLY A 1092 17.19 -24.28 14.47
C GLY A 1092 17.04 -23.46 15.74
N ARG A 1093 18.18 -23.22 16.41
CA ARG A 1093 18.31 -22.23 17.48
C ARG A 1093 18.80 -20.92 16.90
N SER A 1094 18.17 -19.82 17.26
CA SER A 1094 18.55 -18.49 16.79
C SER A 1094 19.00 -17.59 17.94
N VAL A 1095 19.96 -16.70 17.69
CA VAL A 1095 20.34 -15.61 18.60
C VAL A 1095 20.54 -14.31 17.81
N PRO A 1096 20.22 -13.14 18.38
CA PRO A 1096 20.54 -11.87 17.75
C PRO A 1096 22.06 -11.64 17.69
N VAL A 1097 22.51 -10.96 16.64
CA VAL A 1097 23.89 -10.47 16.47
C VAL A 1097 23.88 -8.98 16.20
N THR A 1098 24.98 -8.29 16.49
CA THR A 1098 25.04 -6.82 16.40
C THR A 1098 26.02 -6.36 15.34
N VAL A 1099 25.68 -5.33 14.57
CA VAL A 1099 26.58 -4.76 13.56
C VAL A 1099 27.85 -4.22 14.23
N ALA A 1100 28.98 -4.41 13.57
CA ALA A 1100 30.31 -4.06 14.03
C ALA A 1100 31.21 -3.62 12.87
N GLU A 1101 32.35 -3.03 13.22
CA GLU A 1101 33.40 -2.73 12.24
C GLU A 1101 34.29 -3.94 11.97
N LEU A 1102 34.62 -4.15 10.69
CA LEU A 1102 35.60 -5.13 10.22
C LEU A 1102 37.03 -4.63 10.51
N PRO A 1103 37.84 -5.33 11.32
CA PRO A 1103 39.21 -4.92 11.58
C PRO A 1103 40.06 -4.93 10.31
N ALA A 1104 40.91 -3.91 10.12
CA ALA A 1104 41.78 -3.82 8.95
C ALA A 1104 42.69 -5.06 8.73
N GLY A 1105 43.05 -5.76 9.82
CA GLY A 1105 43.79 -7.03 9.74
C GLY A 1105 42.98 -8.16 9.09
N VAL A 1106 41.67 -8.23 9.38
CA VAL A 1106 40.77 -9.21 8.76
C VAL A 1106 40.59 -8.90 7.28
N VAL A 1107 40.36 -7.63 6.93
CA VAL A 1107 40.23 -7.21 5.50
C VAL A 1107 41.53 -7.45 4.72
N ALA A 1108 42.69 -7.34 5.36
CA ALA A 1108 43.97 -7.65 4.72
C ALA A 1108 44.19 -9.16 4.50
N GLU A 1109 43.68 -10.01 5.40
CA GLU A 1109 43.74 -11.47 5.29
C GLU A 1109 42.64 -12.03 4.37
N HIS A 1110 41.52 -11.32 4.28
CA HIS A 1110 40.32 -11.64 3.49
C HIS A 1110 39.86 -10.43 2.66
N PRO A 1111 40.56 -10.08 1.56
CA PRO A 1111 40.20 -8.94 0.71
C PRO A 1111 38.80 -9.04 0.09
N GLU A 1112 38.30 -10.27 -0.09
CA GLU A 1112 36.95 -10.57 -0.56
C GLU A 1112 35.83 -10.08 0.38
N LEU A 1113 36.16 -9.77 1.64
CA LEU A 1113 35.24 -9.24 2.64
C LEU A 1113 35.30 -7.71 2.75
N ALA A 1114 36.08 -7.04 1.89
CA ALA A 1114 36.16 -5.58 1.87
C ALA A 1114 34.78 -4.97 1.56
N GLY A 1115 34.38 -3.96 2.35
CA GLY A 1115 33.04 -3.36 2.25
C GLY A 1115 31.90 -4.22 2.82
N GLY A 1116 32.21 -5.42 3.33
CA GLY A 1116 31.22 -6.28 3.97
C GLY A 1116 30.72 -5.76 5.33
N THR A 1117 29.63 -6.35 5.82
CA THR A 1117 29.07 -6.09 7.15
C THR A 1117 29.70 -7.02 8.18
N ALA A 1118 30.28 -6.47 9.24
CA ALA A 1118 30.75 -7.29 10.37
C ALA A 1118 29.62 -7.46 11.39
N LEU A 1119 29.49 -8.67 11.95
CA LEU A 1119 28.50 -9.00 12.96
C LEU A 1119 29.17 -9.59 14.19
N ARG A 1120 28.82 -9.07 15.36
CA ARG A 1120 29.35 -9.51 16.64
C ARG A 1120 28.41 -10.46 17.34
N VAL A 1121 28.96 -11.61 17.71
CA VAL A 1121 28.27 -12.69 18.42
C VAL A 1121 28.53 -12.58 19.92
N ASP A 1122 27.54 -12.86 20.76
CA ASP A 1122 27.73 -12.79 22.21
C ASP A 1122 28.75 -13.85 22.71
N ARG A 1123 29.42 -13.55 23.83
CA ARG A 1123 30.49 -14.39 24.38
C ARG A 1123 30.07 -15.82 24.76
N ARG A 1124 28.79 -16.10 24.98
CA ARG A 1124 28.32 -17.45 25.29
C ARG A 1124 28.20 -18.24 24.00
N THR A 1125 27.55 -17.69 22.99
CA THR A 1125 27.39 -18.31 21.67
C THR A 1125 28.74 -18.47 20.97
N ALA A 1126 29.61 -17.46 21.06
CA ALA A 1126 30.96 -17.52 20.51
C ALA A 1126 31.81 -18.69 21.06
N ARG A 1127 31.60 -19.10 22.33
CA ARG A 1127 32.28 -20.28 22.90
C ARG A 1127 31.78 -21.61 22.32
N GLN A 1128 30.61 -21.60 21.72
CA GLN A 1128 29.99 -22.74 21.06
C GLN A 1128 30.26 -22.75 19.55
N ALA A 1129 31.03 -21.80 19.02
CA ALA A 1129 31.28 -21.68 17.59
C ALA A 1129 31.73 -22.99 16.92
N GLY A 1130 32.55 -23.81 17.59
CA GLY A 1130 32.94 -25.13 17.05
C GLY A 1130 31.79 -26.14 16.96
N GLU A 1131 30.80 -26.08 17.86
CA GLU A 1131 29.57 -26.91 17.76
C GLU A 1131 28.60 -26.34 16.72
N ILE A 1132 28.48 -25.01 16.66
CA ILE A 1132 27.63 -24.29 15.70
C ILE A 1132 28.07 -24.60 14.27
N LEU A 1133 29.36 -24.43 13.99
CA LEU A 1133 29.95 -24.63 12.66
C LEU A 1133 30.13 -26.11 12.28
N ALA A 1134 29.87 -27.04 13.21
CA ALA A 1134 29.81 -28.47 12.89
C ALA A 1134 28.44 -28.90 12.32
N GLY A 1135 27.41 -28.06 12.48
CA GLY A 1135 26.10 -28.21 11.86
C GLY A 1135 25.89 -27.21 10.73
N GLN A 1136 24.62 -26.96 10.37
CA GLN A 1136 24.26 -25.86 9.47
C GLN A 1136 24.11 -24.58 10.30
N ALA A 1137 24.79 -23.52 9.91
CA ALA A 1137 24.71 -22.20 10.52
C ALA A 1137 24.41 -21.16 9.43
N VAL A 1138 23.48 -20.26 9.72
CA VAL A 1138 22.97 -19.23 8.82
C VAL A 1138 22.96 -17.91 9.55
N VAL A 1139 23.43 -16.86 8.89
CA VAL A 1139 23.16 -15.48 9.30
C VAL A 1139 22.00 -14.96 8.46
N SER A 1140 21.09 -14.22 9.07
CA SER A 1140 19.96 -13.58 8.38
C SER A 1140 19.75 -12.16 8.87
N ALA A 1141 19.16 -11.32 8.03
CA ALA A 1141 18.79 -9.94 8.31
C ALA A 1141 17.33 -9.70 7.89
N THR A 1142 16.57 -9.05 8.75
CA THR A 1142 15.19 -8.62 8.47
C THR A 1142 15.10 -7.10 8.41
N ASP A 1143 14.24 -6.57 7.55
CA ASP A 1143 13.90 -5.14 7.50
C ASP A 1143 12.88 -4.75 8.57
N GLY A 1144 12.45 -3.48 8.57
CA GLY A 1144 11.50 -2.92 9.54
C GLY A 1144 10.08 -3.51 9.47
N THR A 1145 9.72 -4.21 8.39
CA THR A 1145 8.44 -4.94 8.30
C THR A 1145 8.57 -6.38 8.78
N GLY A 1146 9.78 -6.81 9.14
CA GLY A 1146 10.09 -8.19 9.54
C GLY A 1146 10.45 -9.12 8.38
N ARG A 1147 10.40 -8.65 7.13
CA ARG A 1147 10.74 -9.46 5.95
C ARG A 1147 12.24 -9.79 5.93
N ILE A 1148 12.59 -11.04 5.61
CA ILE A 1148 14.01 -11.40 5.40
C ILE A 1148 14.51 -10.74 4.11
N VAL A 1149 15.46 -9.82 4.26
CA VAL A 1149 16.13 -9.15 3.13
C VAL A 1149 17.49 -9.78 2.80
N ALA A 1150 18.07 -10.54 3.73
CA ALA A 1150 19.30 -11.28 3.52
C ALA A 1150 19.31 -12.56 4.36
N ALA A 1151 19.76 -13.67 3.79
CA ALA A 1151 20.12 -14.86 4.55
C ALA A 1151 21.24 -15.62 3.84
N THR A 1152 22.24 -16.10 4.58
CA THR A 1152 23.34 -16.86 4.01
C THR A 1152 23.98 -17.82 5.02
N GLY A 1153 24.47 -18.96 4.54
CA GLY A 1153 25.24 -19.89 5.35
C GLY A 1153 26.55 -19.28 5.88
N VAL A 1154 27.06 -19.83 6.98
CA VAL A 1154 28.29 -19.38 7.65
C VAL A 1154 29.38 -20.44 7.55
N THR A 1155 30.58 -20.04 7.12
CA THR A 1155 31.80 -20.87 7.10
C THR A 1155 32.77 -20.52 8.24
N ASP A 1156 33.70 -21.42 8.57
CA ASP A 1156 34.79 -21.14 9.52
C ASP A 1156 36.03 -20.58 8.79
N ALA A 1157 36.43 -19.36 9.14
CA ALA A 1157 37.59 -18.65 8.58
C ALA A 1157 38.53 -18.10 9.69
N ARG A 1158 38.49 -18.66 10.90
CA ARG A 1158 39.29 -18.23 12.06
C ARG A 1158 40.72 -18.76 12.10
#